data_AF-A0A5J4VTL3-F1
#
_entry.id   AF-A0A5J4VTL3-F1
#
_cell.length_a   1.000
_cell.length_b   1.000
_cell.length_c   1.000
_cell.angle_alpha   90.00
_cell.angle_beta   90.00
_cell.angle_gamma   90.00
#
_symmetry.space_group_name_H-M   'P 1'
#
loop_
_entity.id
_entity.type
_entity.pdbx_description
1 polymer ?
#
loop_
_entity_poly.entity_id
_entity_poly.type
_entity_poly.pdbx_seq_one_letter_code
_entity_poly.pdbx_strand_id
1 'polypeptide(L)'
;MLDKLEIRDCVFQNSKRDSSSLIFYQMNQDNSELIVDNCHFENITLTEGGATIDIHTIGDKELISINKCVFTNCIGELKSVAGSIYINQKNKYNDKCIITNNKFINCSGQQAGGIYIITYIVNINISNNIFIGNSINGTYGSEDAFLEWYYFPEGWSRANIKSKVEPIFQGCISTVDNSVFYLVDYFATNPTSGYIQLQQYCKSQIELTRDCICNPDSQSYPIDQCSQDKSCSYDLIHQNQSYCPCLNSGDPRAGKGECPAYCIKGQVTPDCVCDTGSSSYPESTCEIDKLCVIDLAHQSTNDCPCLSTGDPRAGNTCPAYCTGPDIPTQDCVCDSNPSAQYPPQTCQSDQKCNKSSSSTVPKDSCTCTGTNYPSGCKCPTDSSQLNGIPSSRCECRTSGDPRAGNDICPAYCIKESITPDCVCETNSSSYTTSTCQTDKLCLTDLVHQNIIDCPCQSTADPRNGSFCPVYCMKGYVSINCVCDTNSTIFPLAQCQKDMLCATDLVHQSASDCPCLPTGDPRAGNTCPAYCTAKDQPNEECVCDSNPNAKYSPQTCQSDKKCTASSSSTVPKDSCTCSGTNYPSGCKCPTDQSQLTGIPKEICECRTTGDPRANGICPAYCTGPNIPTSSCVCDSGSTNYPFTTCQSEKNCTVSSSSTIAKDSCKCTTSNYPTGCKCSSVPQELVGIPKERCECLPTGELRAGGICPLYCTSKDQPSSNCACDINSSSYPPSLCQSEKQCNVSSSSSVPTDSCTCTGSNYPSGCKCPTDSQQLNDIPIEKCECRSTSDPRAGKGQCPAYCTGPDIPTSDCVCDSNPSAQYPPQLCQSDKNCTTQSGSSVPQDSCSCTIKNYPSGCKCPTNSSQLIGIPLQICDCRTSGDPRAGGACPAYCVKGYTNAYCVCDTNSSSYPSEYCEKDKLCITDLIHQTKADCPCLMKGDPRAGDVCPSYCISKSELTIECMCELGSSSYPQAQCERDKLCIVDLIHQSTSNCPCLAVDDPRGESVCKQTEINPSDPDPTDPIIPDPSEKDPETDQEQEQESEPKQDDEDEQKKEESSSTILISIIIPVIKKQEQINQEREREKGY
;
A
#
# COMPACT_ATOMS: atom_id res chain seq x y z
N MET A 1 -3.48 -60.67 -18.01
CA MET A 1 -4.75 -61.10 -17.41
C MET A 1 -5.82 -60.15 -17.92
N LEU A 2 -6.50 -59.32 -17.12
CA LEU A 2 -6.93 -58.02 -17.64
C LEU A 2 -5.86 -57.01 -17.21
N ASP A 3 -4.95 -56.70 -18.11
CA ASP A 3 -3.88 -55.72 -17.86
C ASP A 3 -4.43 -54.28 -17.98
N LYS A 4 -5.67 -54.16 -18.51
CA LYS A 4 -6.40 -52.92 -18.72
C LYS A 4 -7.91 -53.13 -18.67
N LEU A 5 -8.65 -52.20 -18.06
CA LEU A 5 -10.09 -52.07 -18.10
C LEU A 5 -10.49 -50.66 -18.57
N GLU A 6 -11.23 -50.58 -19.68
CA GLU A 6 -11.87 -49.33 -20.12
C GLU A 6 -13.40 -49.40 -19.96
N ILE A 7 -13.98 -48.32 -19.47
CA ILE A 7 -15.42 -48.07 -19.39
C ILE A 7 -15.65 -46.70 -20.06
N ARG A 8 -16.34 -46.66 -21.20
CA ARG A 8 -16.58 -45.42 -21.95
C ARG A 8 -18.04 -45.28 -22.35
N ASP A 9 -18.52 -44.04 -22.38
CA ASP A 9 -19.84 -43.65 -22.89
C ASP A 9 -21.03 -44.39 -22.22
N CYS A 10 -20.82 -44.91 -21.00
CA CYS A 10 -21.79 -45.70 -20.25
C CYS A 10 -22.70 -44.84 -19.36
N VAL A 11 -23.94 -45.28 -19.18
CA VAL A 11 -24.89 -44.70 -18.21
C VAL A 11 -25.28 -45.75 -17.18
N PHE A 12 -25.07 -45.43 -15.91
CA PHE A 12 -25.47 -46.22 -14.76
C PHE A 12 -26.45 -45.41 -13.93
N GLN A 13 -27.66 -45.93 -13.66
CA GLN A 13 -28.69 -45.11 -13.03
C GLN A 13 -29.67 -45.90 -12.15
N ASN A 14 -30.20 -45.23 -11.11
CA ASN A 14 -31.30 -45.68 -10.26
C ASN A 14 -31.03 -47.03 -9.56
N SER A 15 -29.83 -47.19 -8.98
CA SER A 15 -29.37 -48.43 -8.36
C SER A 15 -29.19 -48.25 -6.84
N LYS A 16 -30.11 -48.78 -6.04
CA LYS A 16 -29.87 -49.02 -4.59
C LYS A 16 -29.30 -50.42 -4.38
N ARG A 17 -28.21 -50.54 -3.62
CA ARG A 17 -27.52 -51.81 -3.31
C ARG A 17 -27.07 -51.92 -1.87
N ASP A 18 -27.22 -53.12 -1.33
CA ASP A 18 -26.55 -53.58 -0.11
C ASP A 18 -25.19 -54.16 -0.51
N SER A 19 -24.24 -53.27 -0.80
CA SER A 19 -22.87 -53.55 -1.25
C SER A 19 -22.01 -52.29 -1.15
N SER A 20 -20.67 -52.44 -1.20
CA SER A 20 -19.73 -51.32 -1.07
C SER A 20 -19.58 -50.47 -2.33
N SER A 21 -20.06 -50.94 -3.47
CA SER A 21 -19.92 -50.20 -4.73
C SER A 21 -20.91 -50.61 -5.81
N LEU A 22 -21.00 -49.76 -6.83
CA LEU A 22 -21.58 -50.13 -8.12
C LEU A 22 -20.48 -50.74 -9.01
N ILE A 23 -19.28 -50.14 -9.01
CA ILE A 23 -18.07 -50.63 -9.71
C ILE A 23 -16.98 -50.86 -8.67
N PHE A 24 -16.62 -52.13 -8.45
CA PHE A 24 -15.44 -52.52 -7.67
C PHE A 24 -14.28 -52.85 -8.62
N TYR A 25 -13.14 -52.20 -8.47
CA TYR A 25 -11.90 -52.52 -9.16
C TYR A 25 -10.82 -52.84 -8.15
N GLN A 26 -10.29 -54.06 -8.18
CA GLN A 26 -9.12 -54.43 -7.39
C GLN A 26 -8.05 -55.04 -8.28
N MET A 27 -6.84 -54.45 -8.25
CA MET A 27 -5.68 -54.96 -8.97
C MET A 27 -4.48 -55.15 -8.05
N ASN A 28 -3.75 -56.23 -8.31
CA ASN A 28 -2.53 -56.64 -7.61
C ASN A 28 -1.40 -56.92 -8.63
N GLN A 29 -1.39 -56.24 -9.77
CA GLN A 29 -0.46 -56.46 -10.88
C GLN A 29 0.10 -55.14 -11.40
N ASP A 30 1.40 -55.12 -11.68
CA ASP A 30 2.12 -53.94 -12.13
C ASP A 30 1.69 -53.49 -13.54
N ASN A 31 1.73 -52.18 -13.79
CA ASN A 31 1.36 -51.53 -15.06
C ASN A 31 -0.13 -51.71 -15.44
N SER A 32 -1.03 -51.89 -14.46
CA SER A 32 -2.48 -52.02 -14.70
C SER A 32 -3.13 -50.66 -15.05
N GLU A 33 -4.05 -50.64 -16.03
CA GLU A 33 -4.78 -49.43 -16.42
C GLU A 33 -6.30 -49.53 -16.13
N LEU A 34 -6.84 -48.59 -15.35
CA LEU A 34 -8.28 -48.32 -15.25
C LEU A 34 -8.62 -46.99 -15.93
N ILE A 35 -9.51 -47.02 -16.92
CA ILE A 35 -10.00 -45.81 -17.60
C ILE A 35 -11.53 -45.78 -17.57
N VAL A 36 -12.10 -44.71 -17.00
CA VAL A 36 -13.53 -44.40 -16.99
C VAL A 36 -13.71 -43.03 -17.66
N ASP A 37 -14.27 -42.98 -18.87
CA ASP A 37 -14.29 -41.77 -19.70
C ASP A 37 -15.72 -41.48 -20.21
N ASN A 38 -16.18 -40.23 -20.10
CA ASN A 38 -17.48 -39.76 -20.60
C ASN A 38 -18.71 -40.57 -20.10
N CYS A 39 -18.69 -41.03 -18.85
CA CYS A 39 -19.76 -41.86 -18.26
C CYS A 39 -20.69 -41.07 -17.30
N HIS A 40 -21.97 -41.46 -17.20
CA HIS A 40 -22.94 -40.85 -16.29
C HIS A 40 -23.38 -41.83 -15.19
N PHE A 41 -23.39 -41.36 -13.95
CA PHE A 41 -23.81 -42.08 -12.74
C PHE A 41 -24.92 -41.28 -12.05
N GLU A 42 -26.14 -41.80 -11.99
CA GLU A 42 -27.32 -41.04 -11.55
C GLU A 42 -28.16 -41.80 -10.51
N ASN A 43 -28.50 -41.18 -9.37
CA ASN A 43 -29.36 -41.76 -8.33
C ASN A 43 -28.86 -43.14 -7.87
N ILE A 44 -27.59 -43.20 -7.46
CA ILE A 44 -26.94 -44.40 -6.93
C ILE A 44 -27.02 -44.35 -5.40
N THR A 45 -27.37 -45.47 -4.74
CA THR A 45 -27.43 -45.54 -3.29
C THR A 45 -26.77 -46.80 -2.76
N LEU A 46 -25.77 -46.65 -1.91
CA LEU A 46 -25.00 -47.74 -1.30
C LEU A 46 -25.25 -47.76 0.21
N THR A 47 -25.48 -48.93 0.80
CA THR A 47 -25.76 -49.07 2.24
C THR A 47 -24.60 -49.69 3.03
N GLU A 48 -23.57 -50.25 2.36
CA GLU A 48 -22.49 -51.02 2.99
C GLU A 48 -21.07 -50.64 2.52
N GLY A 49 -20.58 -49.43 2.79
CA GLY A 49 -19.16 -49.11 2.62
C GLY A 49 -18.78 -48.60 1.22
N GLY A 50 -17.48 -48.47 0.97
CA GLY A 50 -16.90 -48.06 -0.33
C GLY A 50 -17.45 -46.74 -0.89
N ALA A 51 -17.72 -46.72 -2.21
CA ALA A 51 -18.28 -45.60 -2.97
C ALA A 51 -18.84 -46.08 -4.32
N THR A 52 -19.50 -45.21 -5.10
CA THR A 52 -20.07 -45.59 -6.42
C THR A 52 -19.03 -46.26 -7.33
N ILE A 53 -17.82 -45.70 -7.41
CA ILE A 53 -16.62 -46.36 -7.93
C ILE A 53 -15.64 -46.57 -6.75
N ASP A 54 -15.24 -47.81 -6.51
CA ASP A 54 -14.40 -48.26 -5.39
C ASP A 54 -13.16 -48.97 -5.96
N ILE A 55 -11.97 -48.40 -5.74
CA ILE A 55 -10.72 -48.75 -6.41
C ILE A 55 -9.65 -49.12 -5.38
N HIS A 56 -9.12 -50.34 -5.45
CA HIS A 56 -8.04 -50.84 -4.61
C HIS A 56 -6.84 -51.28 -5.46
N THR A 57 -5.67 -50.64 -5.27
CA THR A 57 -4.45 -50.95 -6.06
C THR A 57 -3.27 -51.39 -5.19
N ILE A 58 -2.48 -52.35 -5.71
CA ILE A 58 -1.32 -52.95 -5.01
C ILE A 58 -0.12 -53.17 -5.97
N GLY A 59 -0.30 -53.12 -7.29
CA GLY A 59 0.83 -53.12 -8.24
C GLY A 59 1.64 -51.82 -8.21
N ASP A 60 2.77 -51.80 -8.91
CA ASP A 60 3.51 -50.57 -9.23
C ASP A 60 3.23 -50.10 -10.67
N LYS A 61 3.33 -48.78 -10.92
CA LYS A 61 3.07 -48.11 -12.22
C LYS A 61 1.62 -48.20 -12.70
N GLU A 62 0.65 -48.31 -11.81
CA GLU A 62 -0.77 -48.34 -12.20
C GLU A 62 -1.27 -46.96 -12.68
N LEU A 63 -2.16 -46.96 -13.68
CA LEU A 63 -2.82 -45.75 -14.21
C LEU A 63 -4.32 -45.79 -13.88
N ILE A 64 -4.77 -44.82 -13.09
CA ILE A 64 -6.20 -44.55 -12.87
C ILE A 64 -6.56 -43.27 -13.63
N SER A 65 -7.54 -43.35 -14.53
CA SER A 65 -8.07 -42.20 -15.26
C SER A 65 -9.60 -42.17 -15.18
N ILE A 66 -10.17 -41.10 -14.61
CA ILE A 66 -11.61 -40.86 -14.52
C ILE A 66 -11.89 -39.48 -15.10
N ASN A 67 -12.47 -39.41 -16.29
CA ASN A 67 -12.49 -38.19 -17.09
C ASN A 67 -13.85 -37.90 -17.73
N LYS A 68 -14.27 -36.62 -17.77
CA LYS A 68 -15.54 -36.17 -18.36
C LYS A 68 -16.80 -36.87 -17.82
N CYS A 69 -16.71 -37.55 -16.68
CA CYS A 69 -17.83 -38.27 -16.09
C CYS A 69 -18.73 -37.31 -15.30
N VAL A 70 -19.99 -37.69 -15.15
CA VAL A 70 -20.97 -36.94 -14.34
C VAL A 70 -21.51 -37.89 -13.27
N PHE A 71 -21.47 -37.43 -12.02
CA PHE A 71 -22.01 -38.12 -10.85
C PHE A 71 -23.10 -37.25 -10.24
N THR A 72 -24.32 -37.77 -10.16
CA THR A 72 -25.51 -37.03 -9.73
C THR A 72 -26.28 -37.85 -8.70
N ASN A 73 -26.55 -37.27 -7.52
CA ASN A 73 -27.24 -37.94 -6.41
C ASN A 73 -26.62 -39.32 -6.06
N CYS A 74 -25.28 -39.41 -6.02
CA CYS A 74 -24.56 -40.61 -5.61
C CYS A 74 -24.38 -40.61 -4.08
N ILE A 75 -25.12 -41.47 -3.38
CA ILE A 75 -25.33 -41.42 -1.93
C ILE A 75 -24.81 -42.69 -1.25
N GLY A 76 -23.91 -42.48 -0.30
CA GLY A 76 -23.39 -43.50 0.60
C GLY A 76 -24.00 -43.40 2.00
N GLU A 77 -24.86 -44.36 2.36
CA GLU A 77 -25.44 -44.51 3.69
C GLU A 77 -24.47 -45.25 4.66
N LEU A 78 -24.68 -45.06 5.97
CA LEU A 78 -24.22 -45.82 7.16
C LEU A 78 -22.72 -46.14 7.37
N LYS A 79 -21.99 -46.55 6.33
CA LYS A 79 -20.55 -46.88 6.36
C LYS A 79 -19.79 -46.44 5.10
N SER A 80 -20.52 -45.99 4.08
CA SER A 80 -19.99 -45.69 2.76
C SER A 80 -19.06 -44.48 2.81
N VAL A 81 -17.82 -44.66 2.36
CA VAL A 81 -16.70 -43.76 2.67
C VAL A 81 -16.76 -42.49 1.83
N ALA A 82 -17.07 -42.62 0.54
CA ALA A 82 -17.40 -41.52 -0.34
C ALA A 82 -18.72 -41.77 -1.09
N GLY A 83 -19.37 -40.71 -1.58
CA GLY A 83 -20.56 -40.86 -2.43
C GLY A 83 -20.21 -41.37 -3.83
N SER A 84 -19.24 -40.72 -4.49
CA SER A 84 -18.93 -40.98 -5.91
C SER A 84 -17.69 -41.86 -6.13
N ILE A 85 -16.52 -41.46 -5.62
CA ILE A 85 -15.24 -42.13 -5.93
C ILE A 85 -14.47 -42.39 -4.63
N TYR A 86 -14.04 -43.64 -4.43
CA TYR A 86 -13.08 -44.03 -3.39
C TYR A 86 -11.89 -44.73 -4.04
N ILE A 87 -10.67 -44.32 -3.66
CA ILE A 87 -9.42 -44.90 -4.14
C ILE A 87 -8.53 -45.22 -2.93
N ASN A 88 -8.02 -46.45 -2.86
CA ASN A 88 -7.15 -46.94 -1.80
C ASN A 88 -5.93 -47.65 -2.41
N GLN A 89 -4.83 -46.92 -2.55
CA GLN A 89 -3.58 -47.40 -3.16
C GLN A 89 -2.57 -47.77 -2.08
N LYS A 90 -1.98 -48.97 -2.17
CA LYS A 90 -1.12 -49.52 -1.12
C LYS A 90 0.36 -49.61 -1.45
N ASN A 91 0.75 -49.32 -2.70
CA ASN A 91 2.14 -49.39 -3.15
C ASN A 91 2.69 -47.99 -3.51
N LYS A 92 4.00 -47.90 -3.77
CA LYS A 92 4.76 -46.66 -3.51
C LYS A 92 5.31 -45.90 -4.72
N TYR A 93 5.43 -46.49 -5.91
CA TYR A 93 6.28 -45.90 -6.96
C TYR A 93 5.65 -45.84 -8.35
N ASN A 94 5.67 -44.64 -8.94
CA ASN A 94 5.36 -44.33 -10.35
C ASN A 94 3.91 -44.51 -10.83
N ASP A 95 2.98 -44.91 -9.97
CA ASP A 95 1.53 -44.83 -10.21
C ASP A 95 1.08 -43.40 -10.58
N LYS A 96 -0.02 -43.30 -11.34
CA LYS A 96 -0.60 -42.02 -11.77
C LYS A 96 -2.13 -42.03 -11.62
N CYS A 97 -2.67 -41.02 -10.94
CA CYS A 97 -4.12 -40.83 -10.79
C CYS A 97 -4.56 -39.52 -11.46
N ILE A 98 -5.52 -39.61 -12.39
CA ILE A 98 -6.05 -38.50 -13.19
C ILE A 98 -7.57 -38.50 -13.04
N ILE A 99 -8.13 -37.56 -12.30
CA ILE A 99 -9.58 -37.35 -12.17
C ILE A 99 -9.90 -35.97 -12.73
N THR A 100 -10.30 -35.85 -14.00
CA THR A 100 -10.36 -34.52 -14.66
C THR A 100 -11.65 -34.24 -15.43
N ASN A 101 -12.08 -32.98 -15.47
CA ASN A 101 -13.25 -32.53 -16.25
C ASN A 101 -14.59 -33.17 -15.83
N ASN A 102 -14.70 -33.72 -14.62
CA ASN A 102 -15.91 -34.39 -14.14
C ASN A 102 -16.89 -33.40 -13.45
N LYS A 103 -18.19 -33.73 -13.41
CA LYS A 103 -19.16 -33.07 -12.52
C LYS A 103 -19.57 -33.98 -11.35
N PHE A 104 -19.64 -33.44 -10.14
CA PHE A 104 -20.13 -34.11 -8.93
C PHE A 104 -21.26 -33.28 -8.31
N ILE A 105 -22.49 -33.79 -8.34
CA ILE A 105 -23.71 -33.04 -8.06
C ILE A 105 -24.52 -33.77 -6.97
N ASN A 106 -24.77 -33.11 -5.83
CA ASN A 106 -25.53 -33.63 -4.70
C ASN A 106 -25.05 -35.02 -4.20
N CYS A 107 -23.75 -35.28 -4.31
CA CYS A 107 -23.16 -36.55 -3.88
C CYS A 107 -22.83 -36.51 -2.38
N SER A 108 -22.97 -37.65 -1.71
CA SER A 108 -22.97 -37.69 -0.24
C SER A 108 -22.33 -38.97 0.30
N GLY A 109 -21.47 -38.88 1.31
CA GLY A 109 -20.77 -40.03 1.91
C GLY A 109 -20.30 -39.75 3.33
N GLN A 110 -19.67 -40.70 4.02
CA GLN A 110 -19.22 -40.51 5.40
C GLN A 110 -18.03 -39.56 5.53
N GLN A 111 -17.04 -39.67 4.63
CA GLN A 111 -15.80 -38.89 4.66
C GLN A 111 -15.64 -37.96 3.45
N ALA A 112 -16.31 -38.22 2.33
CA ALA A 112 -16.46 -37.28 1.23
C ALA A 112 -17.80 -37.43 0.49
N GLY A 113 -18.35 -36.34 -0.06
CA GLY A 113 -19.48 -36.42 -0.97
C GLY A 113 -19.03 -36.84 -2.38
N GLY A 114 -18.05 -36.12 -2.93
CA GLY A 114 -17.41 -36.46 -4.20
C GLY A 114 -16.37 -37.58 -4.08
N ILE A 115 -15.13 -37.21 -3.74
CA ILE A 115 -13.92 -38.05 -3.92
C ILE A 115 -13.21 -38.30 -2.58
N TYR A 116 -12.85 -39.55 -2.27
CA TYR A 116 -11.87 -39.88 -1.22
C TYR A 116 -10.70 -40.69 -1.80
N ILE A 117 -9.47 -40.26 -1.53
CA ILE A 117 -8.25 -40.96 -1.96
C ILE A 117 -7.37 -41.22 -0.73
N ILE A 118 -6.95 -42.46 -0.52
CA ILE A 118 -5.88 -42.84 0.41
C ILE A 118 -4.73 -43.45 -0.39
N THR A 119 -3.52 -42.91 -0.30
CA THR A 119 -2.42 -43.28 -1.20
C THR A 119 -1.01 -43.01 -0.65
N TYR A 120 0.01 -43.46 -1.40
CA TYR A 120 1.41 -43.06 -1.26
C TYR A 120 1.87 -42.13 -2.42
N ILE A 121 1.06 -41.97 -3.47
CA ILE A 121 1.55 -41.48 -4.76
C ILE A 121 1.69 -39.95 -4.82
N VAL A 122 2.62 -39.49 -5.65
CA VAL A 122 2.93 -38.06 -5.83
C VAL A 122 2.31 -37.46 -7.10
N ASN A 123 1.83 -38.31 -8.01
CA ASN A 123 1.39 -37.97 -9.36
C ASN A 123 -0.15 -38.02 -9.46
N ILE A 124 -0.80 -37.19 -8.63
CA ILE A 124 -2.25 -37.01 -8.61
C ILE A 124 -2.60 -35.72 -9.37
N ASN A 125 -3.60 -35.79 -10.23
CA ASN A 125 -4.20 -34.64 -10.90
C ASN A 125 -5.73 -34.71 -10.74
N ILE A 126 -6.33 -33.74 -10.06
CA ILE A 126 -7.79 -33.62 -9.85
C ILE A 126 -8.26 -32.27 -10.45
N SER A 127 -7.76 -31.88 -11.63
CA SER A 127 -8.04 -30.57 -12.25
C SER A 127 -9.36 -30.48 -13.02
N ASN A 128 -9.88 -29.25 -13.14
CA ASN A 128 -11.07 -28.90 -13.94
C ASN A 128 -12.38 -29.65 -13.58
N ASN A 129 -12.51 -30.15 -12.34
CA ASN A 129 -13.74 -30.77 -11.86
C ASN A 129 -14.71 -29.73 -11.27
N ILE A 130 -16.01 -29.96 -11.43
CA ILE A 130 -17.07 -29.10 -10.94
C ILE A 130 -17.83 -29.84 -9.85
N PHE A 131 -17.91 -29.22 -8.68
CA PHE A 131 -18.55 -29.78 -7.50
C PHE A 131 -19.73 -28.89 -7.05
N ILE A 132 -20.91 -29.47 -6.87
CA ILE A 132 -22.17 -28.76 -6.64
C ILE A 132 -22.99 -29.49 -5.58
N GLY A 133 -23.25 -28.84 -4.44
CA GLY A 133 -24.21 -29.33 -3.42
C GLY A 133 -23.85 -30.68 -2.78
N ASN A 134 -22.58 -31.10 -2.84
CA ASN A 134 -22.12 -32.32 -2.18
C ASN A 134 -22.18 -32.17 -0.65
N SER A 135 -22.05 -33.27 0.08
CA SER A 135 -22.21 -33.27 1.55
C SER A 135 -21.48 -34.43 2.23
N ILE A 136 -21.22 -34.31 3.53
CA ILE A 136 -20.80 -35.43 4.38
C ILE A 136 -21.87 -35.81 5.41
N ASN A 137 -22.05 -37.12 5.60
CA ASN A 137 -22.94 -37.75 6.58
C ASN A 137 -22.19 -38.23 7.83
N GLY A 138 -20.86 -38.10 7.87
CA GLY A 138 -20.01 -38.43 9.01
C GLY A 138 -19.47 -37.19 9.72
N THR A 139 -18.79 -37.39 10.85
CA THR A 139 -18.26 -36.30 11.70
C THR A 139 -16.86 -35.82 11.31
N TYR A 140 -16.27 -36.36 10.24
CA TYR A 140 -14.90 -36.06 9.82
C TYR A 140 -14.72 -36.36 8.32
N GLY A 141 -14.31 -35.35 7.55
CA GLY A 141 -14.24 -35.39 6.09
C GLY A 141 -14.28 -33.99 5.47
N SER A 142 -14.55 -33.91 4.17
CA SER A 142 -14.99 -32.67 3.52
C SER A 142 -15.88 -32.96 2.31
N GLU A 143 -16.70 -32.00 1.90
CA GLU A 143 -17.88 -32.24 1.07
C GLU A 143 -17.54 -32.66 -0.37
N ASP A 144 -16.52 -32.06 -0.99
CA ASP A 144 -16.16 -32.35 -2.38
C ASP A 144 -15.04 -33.38 -2.50
N ALA A 145 -13.93 -33.19 -1.80
CA ALA A 145 -12.82 -34.13 -1.82
C ALA A 145 -12.04 -34.23 -0.49
N PHE A 146 -11.58 -35.43 -0.19
CA PHE A 146 -10.63 -35.71 0.88
C PHE A 146 -9.45 -36.51 0.30
N LEU A 147 -8.22 -36.02 0.47
CA LEU A 147 -6.99 -36.75 0.13
C LEU A 147 -6.18 -37.08 1.39
N GLU A 148 -5.76 -38.34 1.50
CA GLU A 148 -4.99 -38.88 2.60
C GLU A 148 -3.69 -39.53 2.08
N TRP A 149 -2.55 -39.06 2.56
CA TRP A 149 -1.24 -39.69 2.28
C TRP A 149 -0.68 -40.35 3.54
N TYR A 150 -0.30 -41.62 3.41
CA TYR A 150 0.24 -42.41 4.52
C TYR A 150 1.55 -41.85 5.10
N TYR A 151 2.38 -41.20 4.27
CA TYR A 151 3.64 -40.53 4.62
C TYR A 151 3.79 -39.24 3.81
N PHE A 152 4.76 -38.39 4.16
CA PHE A 152 5.15 -37.25 3.30
C PHE A 152 5.73 -37.73 1.96
N PRO A 153 5.21 -37.22 0.81
CA PRO A 153 5.88 -37.35 -0.49
C PRO A 153 7.27 -36.70 -0.52
N GLU A 154 8.10 -37.09 -1.48
CA GLU A 154 9.42 -36.51 -1.66
C GLU A 154 9.34 -35.00 -1.97
N GLY A 155 10.19 -34.19 -1.32
CA GLY A 155 10.16 -32.72 -1.42
C GLY A 155 8.97 -32.04 -0.73
N TRP A 156 8.06 -32.79 -0.08
CA TRP A 156 6.99 -32.22 0.74
C TRP A 156 7.44 -32.08 2.20
N SER A 157 6.84 -31.12 2.89
CA SER A 157 7.15 -30.74 4.26
C SER A 157 5.92 -30.08 4.90
N ARG A 158 5.91 -29.99 6.23
CA ARG A 158 4.84 -29.30 6.98
C ARG A 158 4.64 -27.82 6.60
N ALA A 159 5.64 -27.19 5.97
CA ALA A 159 5.59 -25.79 5.56
C ALA A 159 5.12 -25.57 4.11
N ASN A 160 5.37 -26.50 3.19
CA ASN A 160 5.01 -26.37 1.77
C ASN A 160 3.86 -27.30 1.31
N ILE A 161 3.35 -28.17 2.20
CA ILE A 161 2.25 -29.10 1.92
C ILE A 161 1.05 -28.45 1.20
N LYS A 162 0.55 -27.29 1.67
CA LYS A 162 -0.60 -26.62 1.03
C LYS A 162 -0.29 -26.26 -0.43
N SER A 163 0.86 -25.63 -0.71
CA SER A 163 1.25 -25.24 -2.07
C SER A 163 1.69 -26.43 -2.96
N LYS A 164 1.72 -27.66 -2.42
CA LYS A 164 1.84 -28.91 -3.19
C LYS A 164 0.48 -29.56 -3.47
N VAL A 165 -0.50 -29.44 -2.57
CA VAL A 165 -1.86 -29.98 -2.76
C VAL A 165 -2.72 -29.04 -3.61
N GLU A 166 -2.59 -27.73 -3.44
CA GLU A 166 -3.43 -26.72 -4.13
C GLU A 166 -3.37 -26.80 -5.68
N PRO A 167 -2.21 -27.02 -6.33
CA PRO A 167 -2.16 -27.23 -7.79
C PRO A 167 -2.83 -28.51 -8.29
N ILE A 168 -3.05 -29.53 -7.43
CA ILE A 168 -3.75 -30.77 -7.82
C ILE A 168 -5.18 -30.45 -8.26
N PHE A 169 -5.78 -29.39 -7.71
CA PHE A 169 -7.15 -28.94 -7.97
C PHE A 169 -7.23 -27.73 -8.91
N GLN A 170 -6.23 -27.49 -9.77
CA GLN A 170 -6.23 -26.36 -10.68
C GLN A 170 -7.51 -26.35 -11.57
N GLY A 171 -8.19 -25.21 -11.63
CA GLY A 171 -9.44 -25.05 -12.40
C GLY A 171 -10.67 -25.72 -11.78
N CYS A 172 -10.60 -26.25 -10.55
CA CYS A 172 -11.76 -26.83 -9.88
C CYS A 172 -12.67 -25.80 -9.22
N ILE A 173 -13.96 -26.12 -9.25
CA ILE A 173 -15.04 -25.23 -8.85
C ILE A 173 -15.89 -25.89 -7.77
N SER A 174 -16.26 -25.16 -6.72
CA SER A 174 -17.19 -25.61 -5.68
C SER A 174 -18.33 -24.61 -5.43
N THR A 175 -19.44 -25.10 -4.89
CA THR A 175 -20.48 -24.27 -4.25
C THR A 175 -20.18 -23.94 -2.78
N VAL A 176 -19.16 -24.53 -2.16
CA VAL A 176 -18.93 -24.50 -0.70
C VAL A 176 -17.51 -24.03 -0.34
N ASP A 177 -17.36 -23.49 0.87
CA ASP A 177 -16.13 -22.98 1.45
C ASP A 177 -15.31 -24.12 2.07
N ASN A 178 -13.99 -24.15 1.88
CA ASN A 178 -13.09 -25.21 2.40
C ASN A 178 -13.50 -26.65 2.01
N SER A 179 -14.17 -26.83 0.87
CA SER A 179 -14.80 -28.10 0.46
C SER A 179 -13.83 -29.25 0.13
N VAL A 180 -12.52 -28.97 0.14
CA VAL A 180 -11.45 -29.96 -0.03
C VAL A 180 -10.59 -30.02 1.23
N PHE A 181 -10.39 -31.22 1.77
CA PHE A 181 -9.53 -31.47 2.94
C PHE A 181 -8.37 -32.40 2.57
N TYR A 182 -7.21 -32.18 3.21
CA TYR A 182 -6.06 -33.07 3.08
C TYR A 182 -5.50 -33.50 4.43
N LEU A 183 -4.93 -34.70 4.47
CA LEU A 183 -4.24 -35.31 5.60
C LEU A 183 -2.97 -36.01 5.09
N VAL A 184 -1.82 -35.75 5.70
CA VAL A 184 -0.53 -36.35 5.34
C VAL A 184 0.17 -36.84 6.59
N ASP A 185 0.93 -37.94 6.46
CA ASP A 185 1.65 -38.59 7.58
C ASP A 185 0.66 -39.27 8.55
N TYR A 186 -0.35 -39.97 7.99
CA TYR A 186 -1.48 -40.58 8.70
C TYR A 186 -1.07 -41.44 9.92
N PHE A 187 0.03 -42.18 9.82
CA PHE A 187 0.51 -43.06 10.90
C PHE A 187 1.31 -42.34 12.00
N ALA A 188 1.59 -41.03 11.86
CA ALA A 188 2.31 -40.27 12.86
C ALA A 188 1.40 -39.82 14.01
N THR A 189 1.99 -39.59 15.19
CA THR A 189 1.26 -39.11 16.38
C THR A 189 0.74 -37.67 16.27
N ASN A 190 1.19 -36.94 15.25
CA ASN A 190 0.71 -35.60 14.87
C ASN A 190 0.72 -35.51 13.33
N PRO A 191 -0.30 -36.04 12.62
CA PRO A 191 -0.38 -35.90 11.17
C PRO A 191 -0.53 -34.41 10.78
N THR A 192 -0.31 -34.08 9.52
CA THR A 192 -0.44 -32.69 9.03
C THR A 192 -1.64 -32.59 8.10
N SER A 193 -2.56 -31.69 8.41
CA SER A 193 -3.81 -31.51 7.68
C SER A 193 -4.11 -30.05 7.39
N GLY A 194 -5.10 -29.83 6.53
CA GLY A 194 -5.63 -28.51 6.22
C GLY A 194 -6.72 -28.59 5.15
N TYR A 195 -7.28 -27.43 4.81
CA TYR A 195 -8.26 -27.30 3.75
C TYR A 195 -7.68 -26.56 2.55
N ILE A 196 -8.20 -26.87 1.36
CA ILE A 196 -8.01 -26.10 0.13
C ILE A 196 -9.33 -25.39 -0.19
N GLN A 197 -9.24 -24.12 -0.56
CA GLN A 197 -10.37 -23.34 -1.03
C GLN A 197 -10.42 -23.42 -2.55
N LEU A 198 -11.51 -23.99 -3.10
CA LEU A 198 -11.74 -24.02 -4.55
C LEU A 198 -12.35 -22.70 -5.03
N GLN A 199 -12.31 -22.47 -6.35
CA GLN A 199 -12.98 -21.31 -6.95
C GLN A 199 -14.50 -21.46 -6.82
N GLN A 200 -15.21 -20.37 -6.49
CA GLN A 200 -16.64 -20.43 -6.19
C GLN A 200 -17.52 -19.79 -7.26
N TYR A 201 -18.74 -20.30 -7.38
CA TYR A 201 -19.80 -19.62 -8.11
C TYR A 201 -20.29 -18.37 -7.38
N CYS A 202 -20.55 -17.29 -8.12
CA CYS A 202 -21.19 -16.09 -7.58
C CYS A 202 -22.62 -16.41 -7.14
N LYS A 203 -22.93 -16.19 -5.86
CA LYS A 203 -24.20 -16.59 -5.23
C LYS A 203 -25.33 -15.60 -5.49
N SER A 204 -25.02 -14.30 -5.58
CA SER A 204 -25.95 -13.22 -5.92
C SER A 204 -25.20 -11.96 -6.38
N GLN A 205 -25.93 -10.93 -6.80
CA GLN A 205 -25.40 -9.59 -7.10
C GLN A 205 -24.81 -8.89 -5.85
N ILE A 206 -25.30 -9.20 -4.65
CA ILE A 206 -24.81 -8.62 -3.38
C ILE A 206 -23.54 -9.33 -2.89
N GLU A 207 -23.44 -10.65 -3.14
CA GLU A 207 -22.27 -11.49 -2.82
C GLU A 207 -21.32 -11.60 -4.02
N LEU A 208 -21.36 -10.63 -4.92
CA LEU A 208 -20.54 -10.60 -6.14
C LEU A 208 -19.11 -10.18 -5.79
N THR A 209 -18.13 -10.94 -6.29
CA THR A 209 -16.70 -10.66 -6.11
C THR A 209 -15.96 -10.70 -7.44
N ARG A 210 -14.73 -10.16 -7.48
CA ARG A 210 -13.89 -10.22 -8.68
C ARG A 210 -13.52 -11.65 -9.08
N ASP A 211 -13.44 -12.56 -8.11
CA ASP A 211 -12.84 -13.88 -8.29
C ASP A 211 -13.85 -15.03 -8.39
N CYS A 212 -15.11 -14.80 -7.97
CA CYS A 212 -16.20 -15.76 -8.21
C CYS A 212 -16.53 -15.84 -9.71
N ILE A 213 -17.05 -16.98 -10.16
CA ILE A 213 -17.46 -17.22 -11.55
C ILE A 213 -18.98 -17.33 -11.69
N CYS A 214 -19.52 -16.96 -12.84
CA CYS A 214 -20.94 -17.05 -13.08
C CYS A 214 -21.37 -18.49 -13.38
N ASN A 215 -22.43 -18.95 -12.72
CA ASN A 215 -22.87 -20.34 -12.81
C ASN A 215 -23.81 -20.55 -14.02
N PRO A 216 -23.44 -21.38 -15.02
CA PRO A 216 -24.31 -21.67 -16.16
C PRO A 216 -25.59 -22.42 -15.78
N ASP A 217 -25.55 -23.19 -14.69
CA ASP A 217 -26.65 -24.06 -14.24
C ASP A 217 -27.55 -23.35 -13.17
N SER A 218 -27.33 -22.06 -12.89
CA SER A 218 -28.04 -21.28 -11.85
C SER A 218 -29.36 -20.68 -12.33
N GLN A 219 -30.46 -21.00 -11.62
CA GLN A 219 -31.79 -20.42 -11.88
C GLN A 219 -32.08 -19.14 -11.08
N SER A 220 -31.44 -18.94 -9.92
CA SER A 220 -31.66 -17.78 -9.05
C SER A 220 -30.80 -16.57 -9.42
N TYR A 221 -29.64 -16.81 -10.04
CA TYR A 221 -28.74 -15.79 -10.54
C TYR A 221 -28.14 -16.29 -11.87
N PRO A 222 -28.87 -16.12 -13.00
CA PRO A 222 -28.48 -16.70 -14.29
C PRO A 222 -27.14 -16.18 -14.80
N ILE A 223 -26.44 -16.98 -15.61
CA ILE A 223 -25.10 -16.66 -16.10
C ILE A 223 -25.02 -15.32 -16.85
N ASP A 224 -26.02 -14.99 -17.67
CA ASP A 224 -26.05 -13.72 -18.42
C ASP A 224 -26.17 -12.52 -17.47
N GLN A 225 -27.11 -12.57 -16.53
CA GLN A 225 -27.32 -11.55 -15.50
C GLN A 225 -26.06 -11.37 -14.63
N CYS A 226 -25.48 -12.48 -14.16
CA CYS A 226 -24.25 -12.46 -13.38
C CYS A 226 -23.06 -11.88 -14.16
N SER A 227 -22.93 -12.22 -15.44
CA SER A 227 -21.84 -11.72 -16.30
C SER A 227 -21.98 -10.23 -16.59
N GLN A 228 -23.22 -9.78 -16.81
CA GLN A 228 -23.58 -8.37 -16.94
C GLN A 228 -23.25 -7.62 -15.65
N ASP A 229 -23.79 -8.05 -14.51
CA ASP A 229 -23.54 -7.43 -13.20
C ASP A 229 -22.03 -7.37 -12.85
N LYS A 230 -21.29 -8.44 -13.14
CA LYS A 230 -19.84 -8.48 -12.91
C LYS A 230 -19.07 -7.51 -13.80
N SER A 231 -19.47 -7.37 -15.06
CA SER A 231 -18.92 -6.37 -15.98
C SER A 231 -19.26 -4.95 -15.53
N CYS A 232 -20.50 -4.69 -15.12
CA CYS A 232 -20.93 -3.38 -14.62
C CYS A 232 -20.30 -3.01 -13.27
N SER A 233 -19.88 -3.99 -12.46
CA SER A 233 -19.23 -3.76 -11.16
C SER A 233 -17.72 -3.58 -11.23
N TYR A 234 -17.03 -4.27 -12.16
CA TYR A 234 -15.55 -4.35 -12.17
C TYR A 234 -14.89 -3.92 -13.49
N ASP A 235 -15.66 -3.71 -14.56
CA ASP A 235 -15.16 -3.42 -15.91
C ASP A 235 -15.96 -2.30 -16.61
N LEU A 236 -16.70 -1.51 -15.83
CA LEU A 236 -17.74 -0.57 -16.30
C LEU A 236 -17.29 0.36 -17.44
N ILE A 237 -16.00 0.74 -17.48
CA ILE A 237 -15.44 1.66 -18.48
C ILE A 237 -15.47 1.10 -19.92
N HIS A 238 -15.46 -0.23 -20.10
CA HIS A 238 -15.53 -0.89 -21.41
C HIS A 238 -16.96 -1.23 -21.85
N GLN A 239 -17.96 -0.93 -21.01
CA GLN A 239 -19.34 -1.34 -21.22
C GLN A 239 -20.18 -0.18 -21.76
N ASN A 240 -20.91 -0.40 -22.85
CA ASN A 240 -21.82 0.60 -23.42
C ASN A 240 -23.10 0.78 -22.57
N GLN A 241 -23.84 1.87 -22.81
CA GLN A 241 -25.07 2.19 -22.06
C GLN A 241 -26.13 1.08 -22.12
N SER A 242 -26.24 0.35 -23.23
CA SER A 242 -27.26 -0.69 -23.42
C SER A 242 -26.94 -1.99 -22.67
N TYR A 243 -25.66 -2.22 -22.34
CA TYR A 243 -25.22 -3.38 -21.57
C TYR A 243 -25.06 -3.06 -20.08
N CYS A 244 -24.54 -1.88 -19.72
CA CYS A 244 -24.51 -1.38 -18.35
C CYS A 244 -25.15 0.01 -18.29
N PRO A 245 -26.30 0.18 -17.62
CA PRO A 245 -26.93 1.50 -17.42
C PRO A 245 -25.95 2.52 -16.85
N CYS A 246 -26.16 3.81 -17.15
CA CYS A 246 -25.35 4.88 -16.58
C CYS A 246 -25.61 5.01 -15.08
N LEU A 247 -24.56 5.19 -14.28
CA LEU A 247 -24.71 5.43 -12.84
C LEU A 247 -25.25 6.84 -12.58
N ASN A 248 -26.04 7.01 -11.51
CA ASN A 248 -26.59 8.30 -11.11
C ASN A 248 -25.54 9.28 -10.55
N SER A 249 -24.35 8.78 -10.20
CA SER A 249 -23.18 9.56 -9.80
C SER A 249 -21.90 8.80 -10.16
N GLY A 250 -20.82 9.55 -10.45
CA GLY A 250 -19.47 8.99 -10.61
C GLY A 250 -19.21 8.04 -11.80
N ASP A 251 -20.10 7.95 -12.80
CA ASP A 251 -19.90 7.05 -13.94
C ASP A 251 -18.65 7.45 -14.76
N PRO A 252 -17.65 6.56 -14.96
CA PRO A 252 -16.43 6.87 -15.70
C PRO A 252 -16.65 7.13 -17.20
N ARG A 253 -17.86 6.88 -17.72
CA ARG A 253 -18.28 7.12 -19.11
C ARG A 253 -19.04 8.44 -19.29
N ALA A 254 -19.42 9.12 -18.21
CA ALA A 254 -20.18 10.37 -18.25
C ALA A 254 -19.46 11.44 -19.10
N GLY A 255 -20.19 12.05 -20.03
CA GLY A 255 -19.66 13.07 -20.94
C GLY A 255 -18.76 12.55 -22.08
N LYS A 256 -18.54 11.23 -22.19
CA LYS A 256 -17.72 10.61 -23.26
C LYS A 256 -18.56 10.07 -24.43
N GLY A 257 -19.85 10.39 -24.48
CA GLY A 257 -20.79 9.98 -25.54
C GLY A 257 -21.68 8.79 -25.16
N GLU A 258 -21.17 7.82 -24.42
CA GLU A 258 -21.96 6.67 -23.91
C GLU A 258 -22.95 7.06 -22.81
N CYS A 259 -22.54 7.94 -21.89
CA CYS A 259 -23.40 8.45 -20.82
C CYS A 259 -23.48 9.98 -20.86
N PRO A 260 -24.64 10.59 -20.55
CA PRO A 260 -24.77 12.05 -20.41
C PRO A 260 -23.72 12.63 -19.47
N ALA A 261 -23.31 13.88 -19.73
CA ALA A 261 -22.47 14.61 -18.79
C ALA A 261 -23.28 14.99 -17.54
N TYR A 262 -22.68 14.89 -16.36
CA TYR A 262 -23.29 15.48 -15.17
C TYR A 262 -23.29 17.00 -15.27
N CYS A 263 -24.37 17.65 -14.84
CA CYS A 263 -24.51 19.10 -14.88
C CYS A 263 -23.47 19.79 -13.98
N ILE A 264 -22.69 20.70 -14.55
CA ILE A 264 -21.72 21.53 -13.81
C ILE A 264 -22.40 22.85 -13.44
N LYS A 265 -22.28 23.25 -12.18
CA LYS A 265 -22.91 24.48 -11.67
C LYS A 265 -22.42 25.72 -12.43
N GLY A 266 -23.36 26.46 -13.03
CA GLY A 266 -23.06 27.61 -13.89
C GLY A 266 -22.71 27.27 -15.35
N GLN A 267 -22.75 25.99 -15.74
CA GLN A 267 -22.57 25.49 -17.10
C GLN A 267 -23.66 24.46 -17.45
N VAL A 268 -24.89 24.69 -16.99
CA VAL A 268 -26.03 23.78 -17.18
C VAL A 268 -26.51 23.85 -18.63
N THR A 269 -26.66 22.67 -19.25
CA THR A 269 -27.25 22.49 -20.59
C THR A 269 -28.58 21.73 -20.46
N PRO A 270 -29.45 21.73 -21.49
CA PRO A 270 -30.66 20.92 -21.48
C PRO A 270 -30.36 19.41 -21.33
N ASP A 271 -29.25 18.96 -21.91
CA ASP A 271 -28.91 17.54 -22.08
C ASP A 271 -28.06 16.93 -20.96
N CYS A 272 -27.61 17.74 -19.98
CA CYS A 272 -26.88 17.23 -18.82
C CYS A 272 -27.82 16.56 -17.80
N VAL A 273 -27.27 15.72 -16.91
CA VAL A 273 -28.02 15.03 -15.84
C VAL A 273 -27.55 15.50 -14.47
N CYS A 274 -28.49 15.69 -13.54
CA CYS A 274 -28.15 16.10 -12.18
C CYS A 274 -27.60 14.93 -11.36
N ASP A 275 -26.45 15.11 -10.73
CA ASP A 275 -25.77 14.08 -9.92
C ASP A 275 -26.46 13.95 -8.55
N THR A 276 -27.04 12.79 -8.28
CA THR A 276 -27.79 12.52 -7.03
C THR A 276 -26.89 12.32 -5.81
N GLY A 277 -25.58 12.09 -6.01
CA GLY A 277 -24.58 11.95 -4.96
C GLY A 277 -23.80 13.25 -4.66
N SER A 278 -23.97 14.29 -5.47
CA SER A 278 -23.20 15.54 -5.36
C SER A 278 -23.59 16.36 -4.12
N SER A 279 -22.70 16.37 -3.13
CA SER A 279 -22.83 17.20 -1.93
C SER A 279 -22.55 18.69 -2.17
N SER A 280 -21.85 19.03 -3.26
CA SER A 280 -21.48 20.41 -3.62
C SER A 280 -22.48 21.04 -4.60
N TYR A 281 -23.21 20.23 -5.36
CA TYR A 281 -24.26 20.67 -6.27
C TYR A 281 -25.45 19.69 -6.24
N PRO A 282 -26.29 19.73 -5.19
CA PRO A 282 -27.36 18.76 -5.01
C PRO A 282 -28.38 18.78 -6.14
N GLU A 283 -28.94 17.61 -6.46
CA GLU A 283 -30.00 17.38 -7.44
C GLU A 283 -31.10 18.46 -7.42
N SER A 284 -31.63 18.80 -6.24
CA SER A 284 -32.67 19.81 -6.06
C SER A 284 -32.26 21.24 -6.41
N THR A 285 -30.97 21.56 -6.36
CA THR A 285 -30.43 22.86 -6.84
C THR A 285 -30.18 22.80 -8.34
N CYS A 286 -29.68 21.66 -8.82
CA CYS A 286 -29.36 21.44 -10.22
C CYS A 286 -30.60 21.47 -11.12
N GLU A 287 -31.70 20.81 -10.74
CA GLU A 287 -32.95 20.83 -11.53
C GLU A 287 -33.62 22.22 -11.52
N ILE A 288 -33.44 23.05 -10.47
CA ILE A 288 -33.86 24.46 -10.49
C ILE A 288 -33.04 25.26 -11.51
N ASP A 289 -31.70 25.19 -11.44
CA ASP A 289 -30.83 25.86 -12.42
C ASP A 289 -31.17 25.43 -13.86
N LYS A 290 -31.55 24.15 -14.06
CA LYS A 290 -32.01 23.60 -15.35
C LYS A 290 -33.31 24.22 -15.82
N LEU A 291 -34.32 24.34 -14.95
CA LEU A 291 -35.59 25.03 -15.23
C LEU A 291 -35.38 26.50 -15.58
N CYS A 292 -34.41 27.18 -14.96
CA CYS A 292 -34.03 28.55 -15.31
C CYS A 292 -33.45 28.68 -16.74
N VAL A 293 -32.90 27.61 -17.32
CA VAL A 293 -32.40 27.59 -18.70
C VAL A 293 -33.51 27.23 -19.70
N ILE A 294 -34.37 26.25 -19.38
CA ILE A 294 -35.30 25.67 -20.37
C ILE A 294 -36.73 26.25 -20.34
N ASP A 295 -37.22 26.73 -19.19
CA ASP A 295 -38.59 27.22 -19.04
C ASP A 295 -38.71 28.44 -18.11
N LEU A 296 -37.79 29.40 -18.29
CA LEU A 296 -37.67 30.61 -17.47
C LEU A 296 -39.00 31.40 -17.33
N ALA A 297 -39.85 31.37 -18.36
CA ALA A 297 -41.10 32.13 -18.40
C ALA A 297 -42.10 31.78 -17.30
N HIS A 298 -42.06 30.55 -16.78
CA HIS A 298 -42.96 30.08 -15.72
C HIS A 298 -42.32 30.07 -14.32
N GLN A 299 -41.02 30.37 -14.20
CA GLN A 299 -40.30 30.30 -12.91
C GLN A 299 -40.46 31.58 -12.08
N SER A 300 -40.53 31.44 -10.76
CA SER A 300 -40.59 32.60 -9.86
C SER A 300 -39.24 33.33 -9.76
N THR A 301 -39.27 34.55 -9.22
CA THR A 301 -38.06 35.35 -8.97
C THR A 301 -37.24 34.87 -7.76
N ASN A 302 -37.77 33.95 -6.95
CA ASN A 302 -37.01 33.29 -5.88
C ASN A 302 -36.21 32.09 -6.41
N ASP A 303 -36.75 31.38 -7.40
CA ASP A 303 -36.14 30.18 -7.99
C ASP A 303 -35.16 30.56 -9.10
N CYS A 304 -35.58 31.49 -9.98
CA CYS A 304 -34.77 31.99 -11.10
C CYS A 304 -34.73 33.53 -11.11
N PRO A 305 -33.58 34.17 -10.82
CA PRO A 305 -33.41 35.62 -10.88
C PRO A 305 -33.82 36.23 -12.23
N CYS A 306 -34.18 37.52 -12.24
CA CYS A 306 -34.53 38.25 -13.45
C CYS A 306 -33.31 38.47 -14.36
N LEU A 307 -33.44 38.21 -15.67
CA LEU A 307 -32.39 38.50 -16.65
C LEU A 307 -32.26 39.99 -16.97
N SER A 308 -31.02 40.43 -17.19
CA SER A 308 -30.65 41.81 -17.52
C SER A 308 -30.97 42.23 -18.97
N THR A 309 -31.48 41.30 -19.79
CA THR A 309 -31.98 41.50 -21.16
C THR A 309 -33.12 40.52 -21.44
N GLY A 310 -34.22 40.99 -22.04
CA GLY A 310 -35.21 40.12 -22.67
C GLY A 310 -35.85 39.05 -21.77
N ASP A 311 -35.92 39.26 -20.44
CA ASP A 311 -36.59 38.30 -19.56
C ASP A 311 -38.08 38.21 -19.95
N PRO A 312 -38.63 37.01 -20.24
CA PRO A 312 -40.03 36.85 -20.62
C PRO A 312 -41.03 37.27 -19.53
N ARG A 313 -40.57 37.48 -18.29
CA ARG A 313 -41.36 37.94 -17.13
C ARG A 313 -41.24 39.46 -16.89
N ALA A 314 -40.47 40.19 -17.70
CA ALA A 314 -40.26 41.63 -17.57
C ALA A 314 -41.56 42.43 -17.76
N GLY A 315 -41.78 43.42 -16.90
CA GLY A 315 -43.03 44.20 -16.86
C GLY A 315 -44.20 43.49 -16.17
N ASN A 316 -44.00 42.28 -15.63
CA ASN A 316 -44.99 41.57 -14.81
C ASN A 316 -44.38 41.19 -13.44
N THR A 317 -43.62 40.09 -13.39
CA THR A 317 -42.95 39.61 -12.17
C THR A 317 -41.55 40.21 -12.00
N CYS A 318 -40.90 40.55 -13.12
CA CYS A 318 -39.63 41.28 -13.15
C CYS A 318 -39.86 42.76 -13.51
N PRO A 319 -39.02 43.70 -13.03
CA PRO A 319 -39.13 45.13 -13.36
C PRO A 319 -39.19 45.43 -14.86
N ALA A 320 -39.80 46.55 -15.23
CA ALA A 320 -39.88 47.00 -16.62
C ALA A 320 -38.58 47.68 -17.08
N TYR A 321 -38.24 47.53 -18.36
CA TYR A 321 -37.07 48.20 -18.94
C TYR A 321 -37.37 49.69 -19.26
N CYS A 322 -36.38 50.57 -19.06
CA CYS A 322 -36.50 52.02 -19.32
C CYS A 322 -36.58 52.32 -20.84
N THR A 323 -37.51 53.17 -21.26
CA THR A 323 -37.83 53.40 -22.69
C THR A 323 -37.38 54.76 -23.26
N GLY A 324 -36.83 55.67 -22.44
CA GLY A 324 -36.31 56.96 -22.92
C GLY A 324 -35.73 57.88 -21.85
N PRO A 325 -35.05 58.97 -22.23
CA PRO A 325 -34.29 59.83 -21.32
C PRO A 325 -35.15 60.74 -20.41
N ASP A 326 -36.36 61.09 -20.82
CA ASP A 326 -37.23 62.01 -20.06
C ASP A 326 -37.96 61.36 -18.86
N ILE A 327 -37.74 60.06 -18.59
CA ILE A 327 -38.37 59.33 -17.47
C ILE A 327 -37.35 58.57 -16.61
N PRO A 328 -36.51 59.28 -15.80
CA PRO A 328 -35.67 58.66 -14.77
C PRO A 328 -36.37 58.67 -13.40
N THR A 329 -37.59 58.10 -13.30
CA THR A 329 -38.18 57.73 -12.00
C THR A 329 -37.68 56.35 -11.55
N GLN A 330 -37.87 56.00 -10.28
CA GLN A 330 -37.07 55.00 -9.56
C GLN A 330 -37.43 53.53 -9.90
N ASP A 331 -38.21 53.31 -10.95
CA ASP A 331 -39.07 52.13 -11.15
C ASP A 331 -38.77 51.33 -12.44
N CYS A 332 -37.75 51.71 -13.20
CA CYS A 332 -37.31 51.01 -14.42
C CYS A 332 -35.81 50.64 -14.41
N VAL A 333 -35.43 49.67 -15.24
CA VAL A 333 -34.05 49.17 -15.37
C VAL A 333 -33.55 49.38 -16.80
N CYS A 334 -32.28 49.75 -17.01
CA CYS A 334 -31.72 49.83 -18.36
C CYS A 334 -31.67 48.42 -19.01
N ASP A 335 -32.30 48.24 -20.17
CA ASP A 335 -32.13 47.01 -20.97
C ASP A 335 -30.68 46.91 -21.44
N SER A 336 -30.00 45.78 -21.17
CA SER A 336 -28.60 45.59 -21.56
C SER A 336 -28.42 45.19 -23.03
N ASN A 337 -29.51 45.07 -23.81
CA ASN A 337 -29.48 44.81 -25.24
C ASN A 337 -28.90 46.02 -26.01
N PRO A 338 -27.81 45.87 -26.78
CA PRO A 338 -27.24 46.96 -27.59
C PRO A 338 -28.20 47.56 -28.64
N SER A 339 -29.28 46.85 -28.98
CA SER A 339 -30.31 47.25 -29.94
C SER A 339 -31.56 47.85 -29.29
N ALA A 340 -31.57 48.08 -27.97
CA ALA A 340 -32.71 48.62 -27.25
C ALA A 340 -33.09 50.04 -27.72
N GLN A 341 -34.38 50.39 -27.66
CA GLN A 341 -34.89 51.71 -28.05
C GLN A 341 -34.29 52.87 -27.22
N TYR A 342 -33.85 52.58 -25.99
CA TYR A 342 -33.01 53.46 -25.19
C TYR A 342 -31.74 52.69 -24.80
N PRO A 343 -30.63 52.83 -25.57
CA PRO A 343 -29.48 51.94 -25.45
C PRO A 343 -28.83 51.94 -24.06
N PRO A 344 -28.33 50.80 -23.57
CA PRO A 344 -27.76 50.67 -22.22
C PRO A 344 -26.62 51.65 -21.94
N GLN A 345 -25.78 51.90 -22.94
CA GLN A 345 -24.65 52.82 -22.81
C GLN A 345 -25.12 54.26 -22.54
N THR A 346 -26.22 54.69 -23.16
CA THR A 346 -26.84 56.01 -22.98
C THR A 346 -27.65 56.06 -21.66
N CYS A 347 -28.46 55.04 -21.40
CA CYS A 347 -29.23 54.91 -20.16
C CYS A 347 -28.33 54.95 -18.91
N GLN A 348 -27.12 54.39 -18.98
CA GLN A 348 -26.14 54.38 -17.89
C GLN A 348 -25.15 55.58 -17.91
N SER A 349 -24.95 56.29 -19.02
CA SER A 349 -24.03 57.45 -19.06
C SER A 349 -24.59 58.67 -18.34
N ASP A 350 -25.91 58.82 -18.39
CA ASP A 350 -26.56 60.09 -18.03
C ASP A 350 -26.88 60.17 -16.52
N GLN A 351 -26.78 59.04 -15.81
CA GLN A 351 -26.87 58.97 -14.35
C GLN A 351 -25.50 59.21 -13.70
N LYS A 352 -25.30 60.38 -13.06
CA LYS A 352 -24.09 60.72 -12.27
C LYS A 352 -24.35 60.63 -10.77
N CYS A 353 -23.38 60.13 -10.00
CA CYS A 353 -23.56 59.95 -8.55
C CYS A 353 -23.57 61.28 -7.80
N ASN A 354 -24.65 61.53 -7.05
CA ASN A 354 -24.79 62.67 -6.13
C ASN A 354 -24.72 62.29 -4.63
N LYS A 355 -24.46 61.00 -4.34
CA LYS A 355 -24.36 60.45 -2.98
C LYS A 355 -22.90 60.43 -2.54
N SER A 356 -22.67 60.75 -1.25
CA SER A 356 -21.35 60.74 -0.61
C SER A 356 -20.58 59.43 -0.86
N SER A 357 -19.27 59.53 -1.05
CA SER A 357 -18.34 58.39 -1.17
C SER A 357 -18.36 57.40 0.00
N SER A 358 -18.90 57.80 1.15
CA SER A 358 -19.12 56.94 2.33
C SER A 358 -20.42 56.12 2.31
N SER A 359 -21.25 56.27 1.28
CA SER A 359 -22.53 55.57 1.13
C SER A 359 -22.47 54.44 0.11
N THR A 360 -23.56 53.67 -0.02
CA THR A 360 -23.73 52.56 -0.97
C THR A 360 -24.88 52.87 -1.92
N VAL A 361 -24.73 52.50 -3.20
CA VAL A 361 -25.75 52.54 -4.24
C VAL A 361 -25.88 51.14 -4.89
N PRO A 362 -27.00 50.82 -5.58
CA PRO A 362 -27.07 49.61 -6.39
C PRO A 362 -25.95 49.57 -7.44
N LYS A 363 -25.47 48.37 -7.77
CA LYS A 363 -24.30 48.21 -8.63
C LYS A 363 -24.54 48.86 -10.01
N ASP A 364 -23.56 49.66 -10.44
CA ASP A 364 -23.50 50.42 -11.69
C ASP A 364 -24.61 51.49 -11.87
N SER A 365 -25.41 51.79 -10.83
CA SER A 365 -26.59 52.68 -10.93
C SER A 365 -26.31 54.18 -11.01
N CYS A 366 -25.04 54.58 -11.11
CA CYS A 366 -24.60 55.94 -11.44
C CYS A 366 -23.09 55.94 -11.67
N THR A 367 -22.60 56.85 -12.51
CA THR A 367 -21.15 57.01 -12.77
C THR A 367 -20.47 57.76 -11.61
N CYS A 368 -19.39 57.18 -11.08
CA CYS A 368 -18.54 57.77 -10.04
C CYS A 368 -17.92 59.10 -10.50
N THR A 369 -17.54 59.96 -9.55
CA THR A 369 -16.77 61.18 -9.80
C THR A 369 -15.64 61.31 -8.78
N GLY A 370 -14.60 62.09 -9.07
CA GLY A 370 -13.47 62.32 -8.16
C GLY A 370 -13.82 62.93 -6.78
N THR A 371 -15.07 63.32 -6.55
CA THR A 371 -15.58 63.79 -5.24
C THR A 371 -16.74 62.96 -4.68
N ASN A 372 -17.41 62.14 -5.49
CA ASN A 372 -18.52 61.28 -5.08
C ASN A 372 -18.39 59.89 -5.73
N TYR A 373 -17.91 58.93 -4.96
CA TYR A 373 -17.64 57.54 -5.35
C TYR A 373 -18.24 56.53 -4.35
N PRO A 374 -19.58 56.48 -4.20
CA PRO A 374 -20.24 55.55 -3.30
C PRO A 374 -19.95 54.10 -3.69
N SER A 375 -19.99 53.18 -2.72
CA SER A 375 -19.84 51.75 -2.99
C SER A 375 -20.92 51.28 -3.97
N GLY A 376 -20.53 50.71 -5.10
CA GLY A 376 -21.43 50.30 -6.18
C GLY A 376 -21.53 51.24 -7.38
N CYS A 377 -20.90 52.42 -7.40
CA CYS A 377 -20.91 53.27 -8.58
C CYS A 377 -20.12 52.70 -9.78
N LYS A 378 -20.57 53.04 -11.00
CA LYS A 378 -19.93 52.69 -12.28
C LYS A 378 -18.71 53.57 -12.54
N CYS A 379 -17.61 52.99 -12.99
CA CYS A 379 -16.37 53.74 -13.20
C CYS A 379 -16.38 54.58 -14.50
N PRO A 380 -15.77 55.79 -14.50
CA PRO A 380 -15.62 56.61 -15.70
C PRO A 380 -14.95 55.88 -16.86
N THR A 381 -15.45 56.13 -18.08
CA THR A 381 -14.89 55.60 -19.34
C THR A 381 -13.67 56.39 -19.82
N ASP A 382 -13.54 57.65 -19.42
CA ASP A 382 -12.38 58.52 -19.63
C ASP A 382 -11.37 58.36 -18.47
N SER A 383 -10.13 57.98 -18.79
CA SER A 383 -9.08 57.76 -17.77
C SER A 383 -8.76 59.01 -16.95
N SER A 384 -8.89 60.22 -17.52
CA SER A 384 -8.58 61.48 -16.81
C SER A 384 -9.52 61.73 -15.61
N GLN A 385 -10.72 61.14 -15.65
CA GLN A 385 -11.76 61.28 -14.63
C GLN A 385 -11.60 60.30 -13.46
N LEU A 386 -10.61 59.40 -13.51
CA LEU A 386 -10.24 58.50 -12.39
C LEU A 386 -9.44 59.21 -11.30
N ASN A 387 -8.93 60.42 -11.55
CA ASN A 387 -8.19 61.18 -10.56
C ASN A 387 -9.06 61.51 -9.34
N GLY A 388 -8.57 61.17 -8.14
CA GLY A 388 -9.33 61.25 -6.88
C GLY A 388 -10.21 60.03 -6.56
N ILE A 389 -10.31 59.02 -7.44
CA ILE A 389 -11.10 57.80 -7.19
C ILE A 389 -10.16 56.64 -6.80
N PRO A 390 -10.31 56.03 -5.60
CA PRO A 390 -9.42 54.97 -5.13
C PRO A 390 -9.61 53.66 -5.91
N SER A 391 -8.56 52.82 -5.93
CA SER A 391 -8.58 51.51 -6.60
C SER A 391 -9.60 50.53 -6.01
N SER A 392 -9.91 50.64 -4.71
CA SER A 392 -11.00 49.93 -4.02
C SER A 392 -12.42 50.43 -4.36
N ARG A 393 -12.56 51.24 -5.42
CA ARG A 393 -13.83 51.67 -6.02
C ARG A 393 -13.81 51.52 -7.54
N CYS A 394 -12.69 51.89 -8.16
CA CYS A 394 -12.47 51.70 -9.59
C CYS A 394 -11.13 51.05 -9.84
N GLU A 395 -11.16 49.83 -10.39
CA GLU A 395 -9.97 49.05 -10.74
C GLU A 395 -9.00 49.82 -11.66
N CYS A 396 -7.75 49.38 -11.67
CA CYS A 396 -6.65 50.04 -12.38
C CYS A 396 -6.65 49.68 -13.87
N ARG A 397 -6.52 50.67 -14.75
CA ARG A 397 -6.57 50.44 -16.20
C ARG A 397 -5.26 49.89 -16.75
N THR A 398 -5.37 49.00 -17.74
CA THR A 398 -4.26 48.36 -18.46
C THR A 398 -3.50 49.27 -19.41
N SER A 399 -3.96 50.51 -19.65
CA SER A 399 -3.17 51.58 -20.26
C SER A 399 -3.67 52.95 -19.80
N GLY A 400 -2.75 53.90 -19.63
CA GLY A 400 -3.06 55.31 -19.35
C GLY A 400 -3.88 55.59 -18.08
N ASP A 401 -3.76 54.80 -17.01
CA ASP A 401 -4.36 55.14 -15.72
C ASP A 401 -3.54 56.24 -15.01
N PRO A 402 -4.11 57.41 -14.67
CA PRO A 402 -3.36 58.47 -13.98
C PRO A 402 -2.93 58.11 -12.54
N ARG A 403 -3.35 56.94 -12.02
CA ARG A 403 -3.01 56.45 -10.67
C ARG A 403 -1.87 55.43 -10.66
N ALA A 404 -1.40 54.98 -11.83
CA ALA A 404 -0.33 53.98 -11.94
C ALA A 404 0.99 54.50 -11.33
N GLY A 405 1.70 53.62 -10.61
CA GLY A 405 3.03 53.91 -10.04
C GLY A 405 3.06 54.80 -8.80
N ASN A 406 1.91 55.16 -8.23
CA ASN A 406 1.80 55.98 -7.00
C ASN A 406 1.13 55.21 -5.85
N ASP A 407 1.51 53.95 -5.63
CA ASP A 407 0.98 52.98 -4.64
C ASP A 407 -0.55 52.69 -4.70
N ILE A 408 -1.31 53.40 -5.53
CA ILE A 408 -2.76 53.21 -5.74
C ILE A 408 -3.03 52.15 -6.81
N CYS A 409 -2.18 52.08 -7.84
CA CYS A 409 -2.27 51.15 -8.97
C CYS A 409 -0.89 50.63 -9.38
N PRO A 410 -0.76 49.36 -9.83
CA PRO A 410 0.51 48.80 -10.30
C PRO A 410 1.17 49.63 -11.40
N ALA A 411 2.50 49.54 -11.47
CA ALA A 411 3.26 50.13 -12.57
C ALA A 411 3.14 49.30 -13.86
N TYR A 412 3.26 49.96 -15.01
CA TYR A 412 3.38 49.26 -16.28
C TYR A 412 4.77 48.61 -16.43
N CYS A 413 4.83 47.45 -17.06
CA CYS A 413 6.07 46.70 -17.22
C CYS A 413 7.08 47.44 -18.12
N ILE A 414 8.33 47.52 -17.67
CA ILE A 414 9.46 48.07 -18.43
C ILE A 414 10.40 46.91 -18.76
N LYS A 415 10.84 46.81 -20.03
CA LYS A 415 11.54 45.63 -20.57
C LYS A 415 12.77 45.18 -19.77
N GLU A 416 13.52 46.10 -19.19
CA GLU A 416 14.75 45.80 -18.41
C GLU A 416 14.51 45.79 -16.87
N SER A 417 13.25 45.92 -16.43
CA SER A 417 12.87 45.98 -15.01
C SER A 417 11.45 45.41 -14.79
N ILE A 418 11.16 44.27 -15.42
CA ILE A 418 9.88 43.55 -15.28
C ILE A 418 9.75 42.94 -13.88
N THR A 419 8.54 42.97 -13.31
CA THR A 419 8.22 42.34 -12.01
C THR A 419 6.97 41.47 -12.13
N PRO A 420 6.74 40.51 -11.21
CA PRO A 420 5.52 39.69 -11.23
C PRO A 420 4.23 40.52 -11.18
N ASP A 421 4.26 41.67 -10.50
CA ASP A 421 3.08 42.51 -10.26
C ASP A 421 2.85 43.60 -11.33
N CYS A 422 3.80 43.83 -12.25
CA CYS A 422 3.64 44.85 -13.29
C CYS A 422 2.61 44.44 -14.36
N VAL A 423 1.99 45.44 -14.99
CA VAL A 423 0.97 45.25 -16.03
C VAL A 423 1.56 45.53 -17.42
N CYS A 424 1.38 44.61 -18.36
CA CYS A 424 1.77 44.83 -19.76
C CYS A 424 0.82 45.84 -20.42
N GLU A 425 1.37 46.95 -20.93
CA GLU A 425 0.58 48.01 -21.54
C GLU A 425 0.11 47.63 -22.96
N THR A 426 -1.21 47.70 -23.19
CA THR A 426 -1.84 47.25 -24.44
C THR A 426 -1.49 48.07 -25.69
N ASN A 427 -0.92 49.26 -25.52
CA ASN A 427 -0.68 50.25 -26.57
C ASN A 427 0.81 50.61 -26.76
N SER A 428 1.73 49.93 -26.07
CA SER A 428 3.16 50.24 -26.16
C SER A 428 3.76 49.80 -27.51
N SER A 429 4.31 50.78 -28.24
CA SER A 429 4.97 50.58 -29.54
C SER A 429 6.43 50.14 -29.44
N SER A 430 7.06 50.27 -28.26
CA SER A 430 8.44 49.86 -28.00
C SER A 430 8.56 48.54 -27.23
N TYR A 431 7.51 48.15 -26.50
CA TYR A 431 7.46 46.91 -25.74
C TYR A 431 6.07 46.29 -25.86
N THR A 432 5.85 45.56 -26.96
CA THR A 432 4.50 45.09 -27.35
C THR A 432 3.91 44.15 -26.30
N THR A 433 2.58 44.12 -26.21
CA THR A 433 1.85 43.27 -25.25
C THR A 433 2.24 41.80 -25.37
N SER A 434 2.45 41.29 -26.58
CA SER A 434 2.91 39.92 -26.82
C SER A 434 4.32 39.68 -26.29
N THR A 435 5.28 40.57 -26.61
CA THR A 435 6.65 40.48 -26.07
C THR A 435 6.64 40.52 -24.54
N CYS A 436 5.89 41.45 -23.95
CA CYS A 436 5.76 41.59 -22.50
C CYS A 436 5.11 40.37 -21.84
N GLN A 437 4.14 39.73 -22.49
CA GLN A 437 3.53 38.49 -22.00
C GLN A 437 4.50 37.30 -22.07
N THR A 438 5.26 37.15 -23.16
CA THR A 438 6.32 36.14 -23.26
C THR A 438 7.40 36.35 -22.21
N ASP A 439 7.96 37.57 -22.10
CA ASP A 439 8.98 37.92 -21.11
C ASP A 439 8.46 37.69 -19.66
N LYS A 440 7.17 37.90 -19.41
CA LYS A 440 6.53 37.60 -18.12
C LYS A 440 6.35 36.10 -17.87
N LEU A 441 5.97 35.31 -18.88
CA LEU A 441 5.87 33.85 -18.77
C LEU A 441 7.23 33.20 -18.54
N CYS A 442 8.30 33.69 -19.19
CA CYS A 442 9.67 33.25 -18.89
C CYS A 442 10.13 33.57 -17.45
N LEU A 443 9.44 34.48 -16.75
CA LEU A 443 9.67 34.80 -15.33
C LEU A 443 8.76 34.00 -14.38
N THR A 444 7.48 33.79 -14.72
CA THR A 444 6.48 33.26 -13.77
C THR A 444 6.03 31.82 -14.02
N ASP A 445 6.21 31.27 -15.22
CA ASP A 445 5.76 29.91 -15.58
C ASP A 445 6.74 29.22 -16.56
N LEU A 446 8.02 29.24 -16.20
CA LEU A 446 9.13 28.75 -17.04
C LEU A 446 9.03 27.24 -17.36
N VAL A 447 8.35 26.45 -16.53
CA VAL A 447 8.23 24.98 -16.66
C VAL A 447 7.57 24.59 -17.98
N HIS A 448 6.53 25.33 -18.39
CA HIS A 448 5.73 25.01 -19.57
C HIS A 448 6.22 25.65 -20.87
N GLN A 449 7.32 26.43 -20.82
CA GLN A 449 7.85 27.15 -21.99
C GLN A 449 8.90 26.32 -22.74
N ASN A 450 8.89 26.40 -24.06
CA ASN A 450 9.92 25.76 -24.90
C ASN A 450 11.23 26.58 -24.92
N ILE A 451 12.30 25.98 -25.44
CA ILE A 451 13.65 26.57 -25.47
C ILE A 451 13.88 27.63 -26.56
N ILE A 452 12.93 27.84 -27.48
CA ILE A 452 13.00 28.85 -28.54
C ILE A 452 12.43 30.17 -28.01
N ASP A 453 11.29 30.14 -27.32
CA ASP A 453 10.63 31.32 -26.77
C ASP A 453 11.25 31.76 -25.42
N CYS A 454 11.60 30.80 -24.56
CA CYS A 454 12.34 31.06 -23.31
C CYS A 454 13.62 30.19 -23.27
N PRO A 455 14.79 30.72 -23.67
CA PRO A 455 16.06 30.00 -23.62
C PRO A 455 16.34 29.37 -22.24
N CYS A 456 17.09 28.27 -22.21
CA CYS A 456 17.52 27.65 -20.96
C CYS A 456 18.25 28.67 -20.08
N GLN A 457 17.73 28.96 -18.88
CA GLN A 457 18.44 29.79 -17.92
C GLN A 457 19.71 29.07 -17.47
N SER A 458 20.78 29.80 -17.15
CA SER A 458 22.08 29.23 -16.76
C SER A 458 22.17 28.74 -15.32
N THR A 459 21.08 28.88 -14.55
CA THR A 459 21.00 28.52 -13.13
C THR A 459 19.58 28.10 -12.78
N ALA A 460 19.43 26.98 -12.04
CA ALA A 460 18.16 26.51 -11.49
C ALA A 460 16.93 26.44 -12.46
N ASP A 461 17.14 26.35 -13.78
CA ASP A 461 16.04 26.18 -14.75
C ASP A 461 15.26 24.89 -14.45
N PRO A 462 13.93 24.94 -14.21
CA PRO A 462 13.16 23.77 -13.80
C PRO A 462 12.94 22.74 -14.92
N ARG A 463 13.38 23.03 -16.16
CA ARG A 463 13.41 22.10 -17.31
C ARG A 463 14.73 21.31 -17.42
N ASN A 464 15.63 21.51 -16.45
CA ASN A 464 16.89 20.78 -16.24
C ASN A 464 16.71 19.26 -16.37
N GLY A 465 17.47 18.64 -17.28
CA GLY A 465 17.46 17.20 -17.52
C GLY A 465 16.33 16.67 -18.40
N SER A 466 15.42 17.53 -18.87
CA SER A 466 14.41 17.19 -19.87
C SER A 466 14.73 17.82 -21.23
N PHE A 467 14.68 19.16 -21.31
CA PHE A 467 15.00 19.92 -22.54
C PHE A 467 16.24 20.81 -22.40
N CYS A 468 16.74 21.01 -21.17
CA CYS A 468 17.96 21.76 -20.87
C CYS A 468 19.05 20.83 -20.30
N PRO A 469 20.36 21.08 -20.55
CA PRO A 469 21.46 20.25 -20.06
C PRO A 469 21.44 20.06 -18.53
N VAL A 470 21.92 18.91 -18.06
CA VAL A 470 21.87 18.54 -16.63
C VAL A 470 22.87 19.36 -15.82
N TYR A 471 22.43 19.98 -14.73
CA TYR A 471 23.34 20.64 -13.78
C TYR A 471 24.22 19.64 -13.02
N CYS A 472 25.52 19.92 -12.94
CA CYS A 472 26.45 19.13 -12.13
C CYS A 472 26.08 19.20 -10.65
N MET A 473 26.02 18.04 -9.98
CA MET A 473 25.78 17.96 -8.54
C MET A 473 27.07 17.72 -7.77
N LYS A 474 27.20 18.30 -6.58
CA LYS A 474 28.39 18.16 -5.74
C LYS A 474 28.59 16.70 -5.33
N GLY A 475 29.70 16.09 -5.74
CA GLY A 475 29.99 14.67 -5.57
C GLY A 475 29.47 13.75 -6.69
N TYR A 476 28.70 14.27 -7.64
CA TYR A 476 28.20 13.55 -8.83
C TYR A 476 28.38 14.43 -10.09
N VAL A 477 29.64 14.56 -10.50
CA VAL A 477 30.05 15.30 -11.69
C VAL A 477 30.30 14.31 -12.83
N SER A 478 29.79 14.61 -14.03
CA SER A 478 29.95 13.78 -15.23
C SER A 478 30.30 14.64 -16.44
N ILE A 479 30.85 14.03 -17.50
CA ILE A 479 31.32 14.75 -18.69
C ILE A 479 30.20 15.50 -19.47
N ASN A 480 28.93 15.16 -19.21
CA ASN A 480 27.76 15.74 -19.87
C ASN A 480 27.00 16.78 -19.02
N CYS A 481 27.47 17.11 -17.81
CA CYS A 481 26.81 18.10 -16.96
C CYS A 481 27.40 19.51 -17.12
N VAL A 482 26.59 20.53 -16.81
CA VAL A 482 27.00 21.94 -16.83
C VAL A 482 27.04 22.52 -15.41
N CYS A 483 27.98 23.43 -15.15
CA CYS A 483 28.09 24.09 -13.85
C CYS A 483 27.10 25.25 -13.73
N ASP A 484 26.22 25.19 -12.73
CA ASP A 484 25.33 26.29 -12.35
C ASP A 484 26.17 27.50 -11.90
N THR A 485 25.89 28.68 -12.47
CA THR A 485 26.67 29.89 -12.24
C THR A 485 26.32 30.66 -10.95
N ASN A 486 25.14 30.43 -10.35
CA ASN A 486 24.68 31.10 -9.12
C ASN A 486 24.52 30.14 -7.91
N SER A 487 24.76 28.84 -8.09
CA SER A 487 24.62 27.83 -7.02
C SER A 487 25.45 28.16 -5.79
N THR A 488 24.77 28.56 -4.72
CA THR A 488 25.37 28.85 -3.40
C THR A 488 25.89 27.59 -2.70
N ILE A 489 25.43 26.41 -3.13
CA ILE A 489 25.74 25.11 -2.54
C ILE A 489 26.93 24.44 -3.27
N PHE A 490 27.05 24.69 -4.57
CA PHE A 490 28.12 24.19 -5.42
C PHE A 490 28.60 25.29 -6.39
N PRO A 491 29.37 26.28 -5.91
CA PRO A 491 29.74 27.46 -6.69
C PRO A 491 30.51 27.10 -7.97
N LEU A 492 30.29 27.88 -9.04
CA LEU A 492 30.88 27.71 -10.37
C LEU A 492 32.36 27.31 -10.35
N ALA A 493 33.19 28.04 -9.58
CA ALA A 493 34.63 27.79 -9.48
C ALA A 493 34.97 26.45 -8.78
N GLN A 494 34.13 25.96 -7.87
CA GLN A 494 34.28 24.62 -7.28
C GLN A 494 33.76 23.55 -8.23
N CYS A 495 32.66 23.79 -8.94
CA CYS A 495 32.14 22.83 -9.92
C CYS A 495 33.11 22.59 -11.08
N GLN A 496 33.71 23.65 -11.64
CA GLN A 496 34.75 23.56 -12.66
C GLN A 496 36.01 22.83 -12.14
N LYS A 497 36.31 22.97 -10.85
CA LYS A 497 37.42 22.26 -10.19
C LYS A 497 37.13 20.78 -10.02
N ASP A 498 35.94 20.42 -9.52
CA ASP A 498 35.50 19.03 -9.37
C ASP A 498 35.37 18.32 -10.73
N MET A 499 35.03 19.03 -11.82
CA MET A 499 35.13 18.50 -13.19
C MET A 499 36.57 18.09 -13.57
N LEU A 500 37.57 18.91 -13.24
CA LEU A 500 38.98 18.55 -13.48
C LEU A 500 39.41 17.37 -12.61
N CYS A 501 38.95 17.29 -11.36
CA CYS A 501 39.15 16.12 -10.51
C CYS A 501 38.54 14.83 -11.10
N ALA A 502 37.41 14.92 -11.79
CA ALA A 502 36.74 13.78 -12.42
C ALA A 502 37.32 13.37 -13.78
N THR A 503 38.06 14.25 -14.47
CA THR A 503 38.50 14.04 -15.86
C THR A 503 40.03 13.98 -16.05
N ASP A 504 40.82 14.62 -15.19
CA ASP A 504 42.29 14.67 -15.30
C ASP A 504 42.97 14.67 -13.91
N LEU A 505 42.55 13.74 -13.04
CA LEU A 505 42.97 13.67 -11.64
C LEU A 505 44.50 13.66 -11.44
N VAL A 506 45.24 13.00 -12.34
CA VAL A 506 46.69 12.77 -12.23
C VAL A 506 47.54 14.04 -12.30
N HIS A 507 47.04 15.12 -12.92
CA HIS A 507 47.72 16.41 -12.98
C HIS A 507 47.27 17.40 -11.88
N GLN A 508 46.29 17.03 -11.04
CA GLN A 508 45.76 17.91 -10.00
C GLN A 508 46.48 17.74 -8.67
N SER A 509 46.78 18.85 -7.99
CA SER A 509 47.40 18.82 -6.66
C SER A 509 46.46 18.25 -5.59
N ALA A 510 46.99 17.77 -4.47
CA ALA A 510 46.17 17.30 -3.35
C ALA A 510 45.37 18.43 -2.66
N SER A 511 45.78 19.69 -2.83
CA SER A 511 45.02 20.88 -2.44
C SER A 511 43.92 21.26 -3.44
N ASP A 512 43.97 20.74 -4.66
CA ASP A 512 42.98 21.00 -5.70
C ASP A 512 41.93 19.91 -5.80
N CYS A 513 42.37 18.66 -5.77
CA CYS A 513 41.53 17.47 -5.75
C CYS A 513 41.96 16.57 -4.60
N PRO A 514 41.13 16.41 -3.54
CA PRO A 514 41.45 15.58 -2.39
C PRO A 514 41.88 14.16 -2.78
N CYS A 515 42.73 13.55 -1.94
CA CYS A 515 43.23 12.20 -2.16
C CYS A 515 42.10 11.17 -1.99
N LEU A 516 41.96 10.24 -2.95
CA LEU A 516 40.92 9.22 -2.90
C LEU A 516 41.17 8.21 -1.75
N PRO A 517 40.12 7.71 -1.08
CA PRO A 517 40.25 6.81 0.07
C PRO A 517 40.74 5.40 -0.29
N THR A 518 40.74 5.05 -1.58
CA THR A 518 41.30 3.81 -2.16
C THR A 518 41.87 4.12 -3.54
N GLY A 519 43.04 3.58 -3.89
CA GLY A 519 43.54 3.55 -5.27
C GLY A 519 43.82 4.90 -5.96
N ASP A 520 44.10 5.98 -5.22
CA ASP A 520 44.50 7.26 -5.84
C ASP A 520 45.81 7.08 -6.64
N PRO A 521 45.86 7.40 -7.95
CA PRO A 521 47.07 7.26 -8.75
C PRO A 521 48.23 8.19 -8.32
N ARG A 522 47.98 9.14 -7.42
CA ARG A 522 48.98 10.06 -6.84
C ARG A 522 49.48 9.60 -5.45
N ALA A 523 48.98 8.49 -4.93
CA ALA A 523 49.35 7.96 -3.61
C ALA A 523 50.84 7.59 -3.54
N GLY A 524 51.50 7.97 -2.44
CA GLY A 524 52.95 7.83 -2.27
C GLY A 524 53.80 8.92 -2.94
N ASN A 525 53.18 9.92 -3.59
CA ASN A 525 53.87 11.08 -4.16
C ASN A 525 53.21 12.39 -3.70
N THR A 526 52.09 12.79 -4.31
CA THR A 526 51.34 14.00 -3.93
C THR A 526 50.31 13.71 -2.84
N CYS A 527 49.89 12.44 -2.72
CA CYS A 527 48.96 11.97 -1.70
C CYS A 527 49.66 11.02 -0.71
N PRO A 528 49.23 10.98 0.57
CA PRO A 528 49.75 10.03 1.57
C PRO A 528 49.67 8.56 1.10
N ALA A 529 50.58 7.73 1.60
CA ALA A 529 50.56 6.30 1.30
C ALA A 529 49.51 5.56 2.15
N TYR A 530 48.97 4.45 1.63
CA TYR A 530 48.08 3.58 2.39
C TYR A 530 48.88 2.69 3.37
N CYS A 531 48.35 2.47 4.58
CA CYS A 531 49.00 1.63 5.60
C CYS A 531 49.00 0.14 5.18
N THR A 532 50.17 -0.44 4.91
CA THR A 532 50.29 -1.81 4.35
C THR A 532 50.48 -2.92 5.37
N ALA A 533 50.82 -2.62 6.63
CA ALA A 533 51.12 -3.62 7.66
C ALA A 533 50.88 -3.11 9.09
N LYS A 534 50.62 -4.05 10.01
CA LYS A 534 50.34 -3.79 11.43
C LYS A 534 51.49 -3.13 12.20
N ASP A 535 52.72 -3.31 11.74
CA ASP A 535 53.92 -2.84 12.44
C ASP A 535 54.38 -1.43 12.00
N GLN A 536 53.64 -0.76 11.10
CA GLN A 536 53.92 0.61 10.65
C GLN A 536 52.71 1.58 10.60
N PRO A 537 51.86 1.69 11.64
CA PRO A 537 50.94 2.81 11.78
C PRO A 537 51.65 4.04 12.37
N ASN A 538 52.50 4.71 11.58
CA ASN A 538 52.94 6.08 11.90
C ASN A 538 51.90 7.11 11.41
N GLU A 539 52.10 8.40 11.70
CA GLU A 539 51.11 9.45 11.38
C GLU A 539 50.94 9.70 9.86
N GLU A 540 51.85 9.20 9.02
CA GLU A 540 51.92 9.53 7.59
C GLU A 540 51.09 8.60 6.69
N CYS A 541 50.60 7.46 7.21
CA CYS A 541 49.82 6.50 6.42
C CYS A 541 48.30 6.58 6.69
N VAL A 542 47.50 6.41 5.63
CA VAL A 542 46.03 6.38 5.69
C VAL A 542 45.53 4.93 5.65
N CYS A 543 44.51 4.59 6.43
CA CYS A 543 43.91 3.26 6.37
C CYS A 543 43.18 3.08 5.03
N ASP A 544 43.57 2.06 4.26
CA ASP A 544 42.87 1.70 3.01
C ASP A 544 41.41 1.35 3.34
N SER A 545 40.47 2.03 2.66
CA SER A 545 39.03 1.82 2.88
C SER A 545 38.46 0.62 2.09
N ASN A 546 39.28 -0.04 1.27
CA ASN A 546 38.92 -1.26 0.56
C ASN A 546 38.68 -2.42 1.56
N PRO A 547 37.50 -3.07 1.58
CA PRO A 547 37.24 -4.20 2.48
C PRO A 547 38.12 -5.42 2.20
N ASN A 548 38.73 -5.50 1.01
CA ASN A 548 39.67 -6.56 0.61
C ASN A 548 41.15 -6.18 0.86
N ALA A 549 41.43 -5.05 1.54
CA ALA A 549 42.79 -4.64 1.86
C ALA A 549 43.50 -5.64 2.79
N LYS A 550 44.80 -5.86 2.54
CA LYS A 550 45.64 -6.81 3.30
C LYS A 550 45.80 -6.46 4.79
N TYR A 551 45.51 -5.20 5.14
CA TYR A 551 45.34 -4.72 6.51
C TYR A 551 44.00 -4.00 6.57
N SER A 552 42.99 -4.63 7.18
CA SER A 552 41.59 -4.17 7.04
C SER A 552 41.36 -2.77 7.64
N PRO A 553 40.46 -1.94 7.07
CA PRO A 553 40.16 -0.62 7.61
C PRO A 553 39.73 -0.65 9.09
N GLN A 554 39.01 -1.70 9.50
CA GLN A 554 38.53 -1.86 10.88
C GLN A 554 39.68 -2.16 11.85
N THR A 555 40.63 -3.01 11.47
CA THR A 555 41.85 -3.29 12.27
C THR A 555 42.79 -2.09 12.29
N CYS A 556 42.95 -1.41 11.16
CA CYS A 556 43.78 -0.21 11.06
C CYS A 556 43.22 0.95 11.92
N GLN A 557 41.90 1.09 12.03
CA GLN A 557 41.26 2.06 12.93
C GLN A 557 41.31 1.64 14.41
N SER A 558 41.20 0.36 14.76
CA SER A 558 41.32 -0.09 16.16
C SER A 558 42.72 0.13 16.74
N ASP A 559 43.74 -0.05 15.90
CA ASP A 559 45.14 0.01 16.33
C ASP A 559 45.67 1.46 16.39
N LYS A 560 44.97 2.44 15.80
CA LYS A 560 45.33 3.88 15.85
C LYS A 560 44.95 4.58 17.16
N LYS A 561 45.87 4.50 18.13
CA LYS A 561 45.97 5.44 19.27
C LYS A 561 46.26 6.86 18.77
N CYS A 562 45.74 7.90 19.44
CA CYS A 562 46.17 9.26 19.15
C CYS A 562 47.64 9.50 19.53
N THR A 563 48.47 9.88 18.57
CA THR A 563 49.87 10.32 18.75
C THR A 563 50.01 11.84 18.77
N ALA A 564 49.12 12.55 18.06
CA ALA A 564 49.03 14.00 18.04
C ALA A 564 48.85 14.60 19.46
N SER A 565 49.57 15.69 19.72
CA SER A 565 49.60 16.35 21.04
C SER A 565 48.21 16.82 21.47
N SER A 566 47.93 16.73 22.77
CA SER A 566 46.67 17.15 23.41
C SER A 566 46.27 18.63 23.23
N SER A 567 47.15 19.46 22.69
CA SER A 567 46.85 20.85 22.31
C SER A 567 46.30 21.01 20.89
N SER A 568 46.28 19.93 20.10
CA SER A 568 45.82 19.92 18.71
C SER A 568 44.35 19.50 18.58
N THR A 569 43.80 19.61 17.36
CA THR A 569 42.46 19.15 17.01
C THR A 569 42.58 18.11 15.90
N VAL A 570 41.84 17.01 16.02
CA VAL A 570 41.74 15.93 15.03
C VAL A 570 40.30 15.83 14.50
N PRO A 571 40.06 15.25 13.30
CA PRO A 571 38.70 14.96 12.85
C PRO A 571 37.96 14.09 13.87
N LYS A 572 36.65 14.31 14.03
CA LYS A 572 35.87 13.65 15.09
C LYS A 572 35.96 12.13 14.98
N ASP A 573 36.21 11.47 16.12
CA ASP A 573 36.34 10.02 16.29
C ASP A 573 37.50 9.34 15.51
N SER A 574 38.41 10.11 14.89
CA SER A 574 39.48 9.59 14.01
C SER A 574 40.62 8.83 14.70
N CYS A 575 40.80 9.00 16.01
CA CYS A 575 41.72 8.21 16.83
C CYS A 575 41.17 8.11 18.27
N THR A 576 41.58 7.06 19.01
CA THR A 576 41.17 6.91 20.41
C THR A 576 42.11 7.68 21.34
N CYS A 577 41.53 8.52 22.22
CA CYS A 577 42.28 9.31 23.20
C CYS A 577 43.10 8.41 24.14
N SER A 578 44.13 8.98 24.77
CA SER A 578 44.95 8.33 25.79
C SER A 578 45.27 9.31 26.91
N GLY A 579 45.72 8.83 28.08
CA GLY A 579 46.07 9.68 29.22
C GLY A 579 47.18 10.70 28.99
N THR A 580 47.95 10.58 27.89
CA THR A 580 48.99 11.55 27.48
C THR A 580 48.60 12.36 26.24
N ASN A 581 47.87 11.77 25.30
CA ASN A 581 47.47 12.39 24.03
C ASN A 581 45.94 12.35 23.88
N TYR A 582 45.30 13.52 24.01
CA TYR A 582 43.85 13.72 23.99
C TYR A 582 43.45 14.95 23.15
N PRO A 583 43.80 15.00 21.84
CA PRO A 583 43.47 16.14 20.99
C PRO A 583 41.96 16.32 20.83
N SER A 584 41.51 17.57 20.66
CA SER A 584 40.09 17.89 20.49
C SER A 584 39.50 17.10 19.31
N GLY A 585 38.40 16.38 19.55
CA GLY A 585 37.77 15.49 18.56
C GLY A 585 38.16 14.00 18.66
N CYS A 586 39.12 13.61 19.51
CA CYS A 586 39.43 12.19 19.72
C CYS A 586 38.28 11.42 20.39
N LYS A 587 38.24 10.10 20.16
CA LYS A 587 37.23 9.21 20.73
C LYS A 587 37.60 8.79 22.16
N CYS A 588 36.68 9.02 23.10
CA CYS A 588 36.90 8.69 24.50
C CYS A 588 37.02 7.17 24.77
N PRO A 589 37.96 6.72 25.62
CA PRO A 589 38.06 5.32 26.03
C PRO A 589 36.77 4.81 26.69
N THR A 590 36.36 3.60 26.30
CA THR A 590 35.22 2.87 26.89
C THR A 590 35.57 2.31 28.27
N ASP A 591 36.76 1.73 28.40
CA ASP A 591 37.41 1.33 29.66
C ASP A 591 37.64 2.55 30.57
N GLN A 592 37.04 2.51 31.77
CA GLN A 592 37.12 3.60 32.75
C GLN A 592 38.55 3.87 33.22
N SER A 593 39.42 2.85 33.32
CA SER A 593 40.79 3.01 33.79
C SER A 593 41.63 3.92 32.89
N GLN A 594 41.34 3.90 31.58
CA GLN A 594 42.03 4.65 30.54
C GLN A 594 41.59 6.12 30.45
N LEU A 595 40.61 6.57 31.24
CA LEU A 595 40.27 7.99 31.39
C LEU A 595 41.30 8.76 32.22
N THR A 596 42.15 8.07 32.97
CA THR A 596 43.20 8.66 33.82
C THR A 596 44.14 9.53 32.99
N GLY A 597 44.18 10.84 33.28
CA GLY A 597 44.98 11.84 32.56
C GLY A 597 44.21 12.67 31.51
N ILE A 598 43.00 12.27 31.13
CA ILE A 598 42.19 12.97 30.12
C ILE A 598 41.29 14.04 30.78
N PRO A 599 41.32 15.32 30.34
CA PRO A 599 40.45 16.38 30.88
C PRO A 599 38.96 16.13 30.64
N LYS A 600 38.11 16.76 31.45
CA LYS A 600 36.64 16.64 31.34
C LYS A 600 36.08 17.33 30.10
N GLU A 601 36.81 18.32 29.60
CA GLU A 601 36.50 19.13 28.41
C GLU A 601 36.67 18.33 27.11
N ILE A 602 37.42 17.21 27.15
CA ILE A 602 37.58 16.27 26.03
C ILE A 602 36.69 15.03 26.23
N CYS A 603 36.63 14.51 27.46
CA CYS A 603 35.78 13.37 27.81
C CYS A 603 35.02 13.67 29.10
N GLU A 604 33.70 13.87 29.01
CA GLU A 604 32.86 14.27 30.14
C GLU A 604 33.01 13.37 31.39
N CYS A 605 32.75 13.95 32.55
CA CYS A 605 32.80 13.24 33.84
C CYS A 605 31.69 12.19 33.93
N ARG A 606 32.04 10.92 34.14
CA ARG A 606 31.03 9.87 34.32
C ARG A 606 30.30 10.02 35.65
N THR A 607 29.00 9.69 35.66
CA THR A 607 28.11 9.81 36.83
C THR A 607 28.32 8.74 37.90
N THR A 608 29.15 7.72 37.62
CA THR A 608 29.66 6.75 38.58
C THR A 608 31.12 6.40 38.26
N GLY A 609 31.92 6.15 39.29
CA GLY A 609 33.23 5.47 39.18
C GLY A 609 34.32 6.19 38.36
N ASP A 610 34.15 7.47 38.00
CA ASP A 610 35.16 8.19 37.23
C ASP A 610 36.47 8.37 38.05
N PRO A 611 37.64 7.89 37.57
CA PRO A 611 38.90 7.98 38.30
C PRO A 611 39.42 9.43 38.45
N ARG A 612 38.74 10.42 37.83
CA ARG A 612 39.07 11.86 37.90
C ARG A 612 38.21 12.64 38.90
N ALA A 613 37.34 11.96 39.65
CA ALA A 613 36.52 12.54 40.71
C ALA A 613 37.36 13.15 41.86
N ASN A 614 36.77 14.10 42.61
CA ASN A 614 37.45 14.88 43.64
C ASN A 614 38.67 15.68 43.12
N GLY A 615 38.55 16.28 41.92
CA GLY A 615 39.62 17.06 41.32
C GLY A 615 39.19 17.73 40.03
N ILE A 616 39.49 17.09 38.89
CA ILE A 616 39.08 17.56 37.55
C ILE A 616 37.56 17.53 37.45
N CYS A 617 36.96 16.42 37.89
CA CYS A 617 35.53 16.24 38.01
C CYS A 617 35.03 16.71 39.40
N PRO A 618 33.80 17.27 39.48
CA PRO A 618 33.23 17.75 40.74
C PRO A 618 33.24 16.70 41.85
N ALA A 619 33.33 17.15 43.10
CA ALA A 619 33.13 16.28 44.25
C ALA A 619 31.67 15.82 44.32
N TYR A 620 31.47 14.54 44.60
CA TYR A 620 30.15 13.98 44.84
C TYR A 620 29.60 14.49 46.19
N CYS A 621 28.31 14.86 46.25
CA CYS A 621 27.69 15.35 47.48
C CYS A 621 27.65 14.23 48.54
N THR A 622 28.16 14.49 49.74
CA THR A 622 28.28 13.48 50.82
C THR A 622 27.26 13.60 51.95
N GLY A 623 26.40 14.63 51.93
CA GLY A 623 25.32 14.80 52.92
C GLY A 623 24.64 16.18 52.88
N PRO A 624 23.49 16.34 53.54
CA PRO A 624 22.62 17.52 53.40
C PRO A 624 23.18 18.81 53.99
N ASN A 625 24.22 18.73 54.84
CA ASN A 625 24.92 19.91 55.36
C ASN A 625 26.11 20.36 54.48
N ILE A 626 26.41 19.67 53.37
CA ILE A 626 27.39 20.11 52.36
C ILE A 626 26.84 20.02 50.90
N PRO A 627 25.74 20.73 50.59
CA PRO A 627 25.47 21.20 49.23
C PRO A 627 25.56 22.73 49.17
N THR A 628 26.79 23.26 49.11
CA THR A 628 26.96 24.48 48.31
C THR A 628 26.69 24.12 46.85
N SER A 629 26.31 25.08 46.00
CA SER A 629 25.71 24.81 44.68
C SER A 629 26.68 24.30 43.60
N SER A 630 27.71 23.54 43.99
CA SER A 630 28.85 23.10 43.20
C SER A 630 29.23 21.62 43.39
N CYS A 631 28.61 20.88 44.33
CA CYS A 631 28.70 19.41 44.35
C CYS A 631 27.67 18.77 43.40
N VAL A 632 27.92 17.52 42.99
CA VAL A 632 27.01 16.74 42.13
C VAL A 632 26.49 15.52 42.89
N CYS A 633 25.20 15.24 42.78
CA CYS A 633 24.58 14.07 43.41
C CYS A 633 25.02 12.78 42.68
N ASP A 634 25.68 11.86 43.37
CA ASP A 634 26.17 10.59 42.82
C ASP A 634 25.01 9.58 42.63
N SER A 635 25.00 8.87 41.50
CA SER A 635 24.00 7.83 41.22
C SER A 635 24.41 6.42 41.70
N GLY A 636 25.68 6.23 42.09
CA GLY A 636 26.21 5.00 42.69
C GLY A 636 26.37 5.04 44.21
N SER A 637 26.14 6.19 44.85
CA SER A 637 26.35 6.37 46.30
C SER A 637 25.28 5.66 47.14
N THR A 638 25.71 4.71 47.96
CA THR A 638 24.85 4.04 48.95
C THR A 638 24.53 4.91 50.17
N ASN A 639 25.27 6.02 50.37
CA ASN A 639 25.29 6.76 51.64
C ASN A 639 24.54 8.09 51.59
N TYR A 640 24.42 8.72 50.42
CA TYR A 640 23.60 9.92 50.22
C TYR A 640 22.87 9.83 48.86
N PRO A 641 21.68 9.21 48.82
CA PRO A 641 20.98 8.93 47.57
C PRO A 641 20.57 10.17 46.78
N PHE A 642 20.65 10.05 45.46
CA PHE A 642 20.42 11.11 44.46
C PHE A 642 19.13 11.93 44.67
N THR A 643 18.03 11.31 45.12
CA THR A 643 16.73 11.97 45.29
C THR A 643 16.69 12.95 46.46
N THR A 644 17.33 12.62 47.58
CA THR A 644 17.42 13.47 48.79
C THR A 644 18.22 14.76 48.53
N CYS A 645 19.09 14.73 47.53
CA CYS A 645 20.02 15.82 47.17
C CYS A 645 19.33 17.00 46.45
N GLN A 646 18.11 16.84 45.92
CA GLN A 646 17.49 17.84 45.02
C GLN A 646 16.47 18.81 45.68
N SER A 647 15.95 18.52 46.87
CA SER A 647 14.69 19.12 47.35
C SER A 647 14.76 20.50 48.02
N GLU A 648 15.94 21.10 48.25
CA GLU A 648 16.15 22.08 49.33
C GLU A 648 16.78 23.44 48.90
N LYS A 649 16.22 24.16 47.89
CA LYS A 649 16.90 25.31 47.21
C LYS A 649 15.99 26.55 46.91
N ASN A 650 16.50 27.78 47.08
CA ASN A 650 15.73 29.07 47.06
C ASN A 650 16.23 30.15 46.04
N CYS A 651 15.39 31.14 45.70
CA CYS A 651 15.66 32.18 44.67
C CYS A 651 16.26 33.48 45.22
N THR A 652 16.94 34.25 44.35
CA THR A 652 17.56 35.56 44.66
C THR A 652 17.46 36.64 43.56
N VAL A 653 16.75 36.43 42.44
CA VAL A 653 16.76 37.33 41.26
C VAL A 653 15.44 38.09 41.01
N SER A 654 15.54 39.24 40.33
CA SER A 654 14.46 40.24 40.14
C SER A 654 13.17 39.72 39.50
N SER A 655 12.02 40.20 39.97
CA SER A 655 10.68 39.89 39.44
C SER A 655 10.45 40.19 37.95
N SER A 656 11.24 41.07 37.33
CA SER A 656 11.15 41.35 35.89
C SER A 656 11.95 40.36 35.02
N SER A 657 12.74 39.48 35.63
CA SER A 657 13.56 38.48 34.93
C SER A 657 12.80 37.17 34.65
N THR A 658 13.44 36.26 33.93
CA THR A 658 12.96 34.91 33.65
C THR A 658 14.06 33.91 34.01
N ILE A 659 13.70 32.78 34.61
CA ILE A 659 14.61 31.70 35.03
C ILE A 659 14.13 30.35 34.52
N ALA A 660 15.00 29.33 34.60
CA ALA A 660 14.61 27.94 34.35
C ALA A 660 13.46 27.53 35.29
N LYS A 661 12.44 26.86 34.75
CA LYS A 661 11.21 26.55 35.47
C LYS A 661 11.51 25.74 36.75
N ASP A 662 10.88 26.15 37.85
CA ASP A 662 10.98 25.51 39.17
C ASP A 662 12.41 25.44 39.77
N SER A 663 13.41 26.12 39.18
CA SER A 663 14.80 26.07 39.66
C SER A 663 15.00 26.67 41.06
N CYS A 664 14.00 27.42 41.55
CA CYS A 664 13.90 27.91 42.92
C CYS A 664 12.49 28.48 43.27
N LYS A 665 12.21 28.69 44.57
CA LYS A 665 10.93 29.23 45.11
C LYS A 665 10.79 30.76 44.97
N CYS A 666 9.63 31.24 44.52
CA CYS A 666 9.26 32.66 44.48
C CYS A 666 9.20 33.32 45.87
N THR A 667 9.26 34.65 45.90
CA THR A 667 9.05 35.49 47.10
C THR A 667 8.23 36.75 46.75
N THR A 668 7.66 37.42 47.74
CA THR A 668 6.86 38.65 47.55
C THR A 668 7.62 39.83 46.93
N SER A 669 8.95 39.88 47.08
CA SER A 669 9.80 40.91 46.46
C SER A 669 10.47 40.47 45.16
N ASN A 670 10.62 39.16 44.94
CA ASN A 670 11.30 38.55 43.79
C ASN A 670 10.48 37.36 43.28
N TYR A 671 9.70 37.59 42.23
CA TYR A 671 8.80 36.64 41.56
C TYR A 671 9.05 36.59 40.03
N PRO A 672 10.27 36.23 39.57
CA PRO A 672 10.59 36.13 38.15
C PRO A 672 9.71 35.09 37.43
N THR A 673 9.54 35.26 36.13
CA THR A 673 8.82 34.25 35.33
C THR A 673 9.58 32.92 35.38
N GLY A 674 8.92 31.86 35.83
CA GLY A 674 9.52 30.52 36.01
C GLY A 674 9.86 30.12 37.44
N CYS A 675 9.78 31.01 38.44
CA CYS A 675 9.90 30.59 39.84
C CYS A 675 8.68 29.80 40.33
N LYS A 676 8.85 29.03 41.41
CA LYS A 676 7.80 28.20 42.01
C LYS A 676 6.95 28.98 43.02
N CYS A 677 5.65 29.16 42.74
CA CYS A 677 4.69 29.81 43.65
C CYS A 677 4.62 29.11 45.03
N SER A 678 4.21 29.85 46.06
CA SER A 678 3.98 29.29 47.40
C SER A 678 2.52 28.83 47.58
N SER A 679 2.32 27.81 48.41
CA SER A 679 1.00 27.30 48.79
C SER A 679 0.42 27.94 50.07
N VAL A 680 1.08 28.97 50.62
CA VAL A 680 0.68 29.66 51.85
C VAL A 680 -0.12 30.93 51.49
N PRO A 681 -1.41 31.06 51.87
CA PRO A 681 -2.26 32.17 51.43
C PRO A 681 -1.71 33.57 51.74
N GLN A 682 -1.02 33.73 52.87
CA GLN A 682 -0.41 35.00 53.28
C GLN A 682 0.79 35.38 52.40
N GLU A 683 1.52 34.41 51.84
CA GLU A 683 2.68 34.67 50.96
C GLU A 683 2.27 35.06 49.53
N LEU A 684 0.99 34.92 49.17
CA LEU A 684 0.43 35.34 47.87
C LEU A 684 -0.19 36.74 47.90
N VAL A 685 -0.30 37.38 49.07
CA VAL A 685 -0.85 38.73 49.20
C VAL A 685 0.07 39.73 48.50
N GLY A 686 -0.47 40.41 47.48
CA GLY A 686 0.29 41.31 46.60
C GLY A 686 0.79 40.68 45.30
N ILE A 687 0.59 39.37 45.09
CA ILE A 687 0.92 38.68 43.83
C ILE A 687 -0.35 38.59 42.94
N PRO A 688 -0.30 39.05 41.66
CA PRO A 688 -1.45 38.98 40.75
C PRO A 688 -1.89 37.54 40.43
N LYS A 689 -3.17 37.34 40.08
CA LYS A 689 -3.69 36.00 39.72
C LYS A 689 -3.05 35.44 38.45
N GLU A 690 -2.59 36.34 37.58
CA GLU A 690 -1.83 36.10 36.35
C GLU A 690 -0.39 35.62 36.63
N ARG A 691 0.01 35.54 37.91
CA ARG A 691 1.30 35.01 38.38
C ARG A 691 1.14 33.82 39.33
N CYS A 692 0.15 33.84 40.23
CA CYS A 692 -0.28 32.67 41.02
C CYS A 692 -1.82 32.70 41.22
N GLU A 693 -2.52 31.63 40.81
CA GLU A 693 -4.00 31.53 40.69
C GLU A 693 -4.77 31.65 42.04
N CYS A 694 -6.12 31.71 42.01
CA CYS A 694 -6.95 31.65 43.25
C CYS A 694 -6.60 30.36 44.02
N LEU A 695 -6.20 30.47 45.29
CA LEU A 695 -6.14 29.29 46.17
C LEU A 695 -7.55 28.78 46.47
N PRO A 696 -7.77 27.46 46.53
CA PRO A 696 -9.11 26.90 46.52
C PRO A 696 -9.83 27.01 47.88
N THR A 697 -9.16 27.47 48.95
CA THR A 697 -9.75 27.86 50.23
C THR A 697 -8.93 28.86 51.04
N GLY A 698 -9.59 29.49 52.02
CA GLY A 698 -8.96 30.39 52.99
C GLY A 698 -8.42 31.68 52.36
N GLU A 699 -8.69 31.88 51.07
CA GLU A 699 -8.08 32.94 50.31
C GLU A 699 -8.75 34.29 50.60
N LEU A 700 -7.94 35.27 50.95
CA LEU A 700 -8.36 36.64 51.28
C LEU A 700 -8.87 37.43 50.04
N ARG A 701 -9.08 36.75 48.91
CA ARG A 701 -9.65 37.25 47.63
C ARG A 701 -11.08 36.72 47.38
N ALA A 702 -11.58 35.79 48.21
CA ALA A 702 -12.90 35.17 48.08
C ALA A 702 -14.05 36.13 48.47
N GLY A 703 -15.24 35.90 47.91
CA GLY A 703 -16.39 36.80 48.06
C GLY A 703 -16.32 38.05 47.16
N GLY A 704 -15.36 38.11 46.25
CA GLY A 704 -15.20 39.20 45.28
C GLY A 704 -14.52 38.74 43.99
N ILE A 705 -13.31 38.18 44.08
CA ILE A 705 -12.56 37.68 42.92
C ILE A 705 -12.72 36.16 42.73
N CYS A 706 -13.03 35.42 43.81
CA CYS A 706 -13.29 33.97 43.80
C CYS A 706 -14.60 33.63 44.62
N PRO A 707 -15.24 32.44 44.43
CA PRO A 707 -16.65 32.16 44.84
C PRO A 707 -16.99 31.94 46.35
N LEU A 708 -18.17 31.33 46.63
CA LEU A 708 -18.87 31.18 47.93
C LEU A 708 -19.23 29.69 48.20
N TYR A 709 -19.34 29.27 49.48
CA TYR A 709 -19.29 27.84 49.87
C TYR A 709 -20.46 27.28 50.74
N CYS A 710 -20.64 25.94 50.75
CA CYS A 710 -21.62 25.15 51.53
C CYS A 710 -21.28 25.02 53.04
N THR A 711 -22.26 24.69 53.90
CA THR A 711 -22.07 24.70 55.39
C THR A 711 -22.56 23.50 56.22
N SER A 712 -23.52 22.65 55.80
CA SER A 712 -23.92 21.44 56.56
C SER A 712 -24.61 20.34 55.73
N LYS A 713 -24.70 19.12 56.30
CA LYS A 713 -25.26 17.93 55.64
C LYS A 713 -26.78 17.96 55.42
N ASP A 714 -27.53 18.64 56.30
CA ASP A 714 -28.99 18.53 56.38
C ASP A 714 -29.71 19.54 55.45
N GLN A 715 -29.01 20.08 54.44
CA GLN A 715 -29.55 20.99 53.42
C GLN A 715 -29.51 20.35 52.01
N PRO A 716 -30.50 19.54 51.63
CA PRO A 716 -30.57 18.96 50.29
C PRO A 716 -31.04 19.97 49.24
N SER A 717 -30.12 20.76 48.68
CA SER A 717 -30.33 21.45 47.39
C SER A 717 -29.04 21.54 46.59
N SER A 718 -29.12 21.41 45.26
CA SER A 718 -27.98 21.02 44.40
C SER A 718 -27.04 22.15 43.95
N ASN A 719 -27.05 23.32 44.61
CA ASN A 719 -26.50 24.58 44.06
C ASN A 719 -25.50 25.31 44.98
N CYS A 720 -24.60 24.62 45.69
CA CYS A 720 -23.47 25.24 46.40
C CYS A 720 -22.15 24.51 46.13
N ALA A 721 -21.02 25.21 46.30
CA ALA A 721 -19.67 24.64 46.18
C ALA A 721 -19.13 24.23 47.56
N CYS A 722 -18.56 23.04 47.70
CA CYS A 722 -18.10 22.56 49.01
C CYS A 722 -16.82 23.30 49.46
N ASP A 723 -16.78 23.79 50.71
CA ASP A 723 -15.61 24.42 51.32
C ASP A 723 -14.55 23.37 51.70
N ILE A 724 -13.28 23.60 51.37
CA ILE A 724 -12.15 22.68 51.66
C ILE A 724 -11.61 22.82 53.09
N ASN A 725 -11.91 23.92 53.79
CA ASN A 725 -11.43 24.22 55.14
C ASN A 725 -12.58 24.21 56.17
N SER A 726 -13.83 23.93 55.75
CA SER A 726 -14.96 23.77 56.66
C SER A 726 -14.76 22.54 57.56
N SER A 727 -14.50 22.80 58.84
CA SER A 727 -14.35 21.75 59.86
C SER A 727 -15.67 21.10 60.27
N SER A 728 -16.81 21.71 59.93
CA SER A 728 -18.16 21.17 60.19
C SER A 728 -18.77 20.45 58.98
N TYR A 729 -18.32 20.73 57.76
CA TYR A 729 -18.74 20.03 56.54
C TYR A 729 -17.62 20.04 55.48
N PRO A 730 -16.60 19.16 55.61
CA PRO A 730 -15.47 19.09 54.69
C PRO A 730 -15.88 18.75 53.24
N PRO A 731 -15.04 19.02 52.22
CA PRO A 731 -15.48 18.95 50.83
C PRO A 731 -15.57 17.52 50.33
N SER A 732 -14.66 16.66 50.79
CA SER A 732 -14.66 15.23 50.54
C SER A 732 -15.94 14.61 51.11
N LEU A 733 -16.34 15.02 52.32
CA LEU A 733 -17.59 14.60 52.95
C LEU A 733 -18.82 15.10 52.18
N CYS A 734 -18.85 16.40 51.86
CA CYS A 734 -19.87 17.06 51.05
C CYS A 734 -20.05 16.44 49.64
N GLN A 735 -18.97 15.90 49.05
CA GLN A 735 -19.01 15.19 47.77
C GLN A 735 -19.31 13.69 47.92
N SER A 736 -18.87 13.02 49.00
CA SER A 736 -19.04 11.58 49.20
C SER A 736 -20.39 11.18 49.82
N GLU A 737 -20.96 12.01 50.70
CA GLU A 737 -22.26 11.73 51.35
C GLU A 737 -23.47 11.86 50.38
N LYS A 738 -23.23 12.28 49.13
CA LYS A 738 -24.25 12.50 48.10
C LYS A 738 -24.75 11.19 47.45
N GLN A 739 -25.20 10.24 48.27
CA GLN A 739 -25.71 8.93 47.84
C GLN A 739 -27.12 9.01 47.24
N CYS A 740 -27.46 8.09 46.33
CA CYS A 740 -28.82 7.93 45.84
C CYS A 740 -29.70 7.21 46.86
N ASN A 741 -30.81 7.84 47.25
CA ASN A 741 -31.79 7.32 48.21
C ASN A 741 -33.11 6.85 47.58
N VAL A 742 -33.19 6.80 46.24
CA VAL A 742 -34.35 6.31 45.48
C VAL A 742 -34.13 4.88 44.99
N SER A 743 -35.22 4.10 44.92
CA SER A 743 -35.21 2.68 44.52
C SER A 743 -34.44 2.42 43.23
N SER A 744 -33.76 1.28 43.14
CA SER A 744 -33.09 0.79 41.92
C SER A 744 -33.97 0.72 40.67
N SER A 745 -35.30 0.72 40.82
CA SER A 745 -36.27 0.79 39.72
C SER A 745 -36.57 2.22 39.22
N SER A 746 -35.89 3.24 39.75
CA SER A 746 -36.13 4.67 39.46
C SER A 746 -35.11 5.23 38.45
N SER A 747 -35.22 6.52 38.13
CA SER A 747 -34.19 7.27 37.39
C SER A 747 -33.83 8.59 38.08
N VAL A 748 -32.59 9.05 37.86
CA VAL A 748 -32.03 10.31 38.37
C VAL A 748 -31.23 11.01 37.26
N PRO A 749 -30.99 12.35 37.33
CA PRO A 749 -30.09 13.02 36.40
C PRO A 749 -28.67 12.45 36.48
N THR A 750 -27.99 12.35 35.33
CA THR A 750 -26.64 11.78 35.22
C THR A 750 -25.68 12.36 36.24
N ASP A 751 -24.92 11.50 36.92
CA ASP A 751 -23.92 11.86 37.93
C ASP A 751 -24.43 12.64 39.16
N SER A 752 -25.77 12.78 39.32
CA SER A 752 -26.34 13.61 40.38
C SER A 752 -26.13 13.04 41.80
N CYS A 753 -26.06 11.71 41.95
CA CYS A 753 -25.81 11.00 43.19
C CYS A 753 -25.09 9.66 42.93
N THR A 754 -24.43 9.10 43.95
CA THR A 754 -23.68 7.84 43.83
C THR A 754 -24.57 6.60 44.06
N CYS A 755 -24.45 5.58 43.22
CA CYS A 755 -25.12 4.29 43.37
C CYS A 755 -24.66 3.55 44.65
N THR A 756 -25.47 2.61 45.14
CA THR A 756 -25.13 1.72 46.27
C THR A 756 -25.62 0.30 45.98
N GLY A 757 -25.08 -0.73 46.66
CA GLY A 757 -25.51 -2.13 46.50
C GLY A 757 -27.01 -2.40 46.75
N SER A 758 -27.72 -1.47 47.40
CA SER A 758 -29.17 -1.57 47.63
C SER A 758 -30.02 -0.59 46.81
N ASN A 759 -29.42 0.47 46.25
CA ASN A 759 -30.09 1.50 45.46
C ASN A 759 -29.21 1.94 44.28
N TYR A 760 -29.54 1.45 43.08
CA TYR A 760 -28.85 1.70 41.81
C TYR A 760 -29.83 2.17 40.70
N PRO A 761 -30.49 3.34 40.86
CA PRO A 761 -31.41 3.88 39.86
C PRO A 761 -30.69 4.23 38.55
N SER A 762 -31.41 4.22 37.43
CA SER A 762 -30.85 4.62 36.14
C SER A 762 -30.34 6.06 36.18
N GLY A 763 -29.07 6.27 35.81
CA GLY A 763 -28.41 7.58 35.83
C GLY A 763 -27.58 7.90 37.09
N CYS A 764 -27.51 7.01 38.09
CA CYS A 764 -26.60 7.21 39.22
C CYS A 764 -25.12 7.06 38.81
N LYS A 765 -24.23 7.73 39.55
CA LYS A 765 -22.78 7.63 39.40
C LYS A 765 -22.27 6.34 40.04
N CYS A 766 -21.52 5.53 39.30
CA CYS A 766 -20.86 4.36 39.88
C CYS A 766 -19.84 4.77 40.98
N PRO A 767 -19.77 4.05 42.12
CA PRO A 767 -18.83 4.35 43.19
C PRO A 767 -17.39 4.52 42.72
N THR A 768 -16.70 5.51 43.30
CA THR A 768 -15.27 5.76 43.06
C THR A 768 -14.37 4.80 43.83
N ASP A 769 -14.81 4.36 45.02
CA ASP A 769 -14.23 3.25 45.78
C ASP A 769 -14.70 1.91 45.19
N SER A 770 -13.76 1.08 44.75
CA SER A 770 -14.08 -0.22 44.17
C SER A 770 -14.80 -1.16 45.16
N GLN A 771 -14.54 -1.07 46.48
CA GLN A 771 -15.20 -1.95 47.47
C GLN A 771 -16.71 -1.74 47.56
N GLN A 772 -17.21 -0.59 47.11
CA GLN A 772 -18.64 -0.27 47.08
C GLN A 772 -19.34 -0.80 45.80
N LEU A 773 -18.61 -1.48 44.91
CA LEU A 773 -19.16 -2.20 43.75
C LEU A 773 -19.65 -3.62 44.08
N ASN A 774 -19.34 -4.14 45.28
CA ASN A 774 -19.94 -5.40 45.75
C ASN A 774 -21.48 -5.24 45.74
N ASP A 775 -22.17 -6.29 45.30
CA ASP A 775 -23.63 -6.36 45.13
C ASP A 775 -24.26 -5.35 44.13
N ILE A 776 -23.45 -4.58 43.39
CA ILE A 776 -23.93 -3.78 42.24
C ILE A 776 -23.81 -4.60 40.93
N PRO A 777 -24.92 -4.85 40.21
CA PRO A 777 -24.90 -5.58 38.94
C PRO A 777 -24.03 -4.94 37.85
N ILE A 778 -23.40 -5.75 37.01
CA ILE A 778 -22.53 -5.29 35.90
C ILE A 778 -23.30 -4.45 34.86
N GLU A 779 -24.59 -4.73 34.68
CA GLU A 779 -25.57 -3.98 33.88
C GLU A 779 -25.98 -2.61 34.47
N LYS A 780 -25.32 -2.17 35.54
CA LYS A 780 -25.49 -0.86 36.19
C LYS A 780 -24.13 -0.18 36.39
N CYS A 781 -23.12 -0.95 36.78
CA CYS A 781 -21.73 -0.50 36.86
C CYS A 781 -20.80 -1.58 36.29
N GLU A 782 -20.22 -1.31 35.11
CA GLU A 782 -19.30 -2.19 34.40
C GLU A 782 -18.10 -2.63 35.27
N CYS A 783 -17.45 -3.72 34.88
CA CYS A 783 -16.23 -4.20 35.53
C CYS A 783 -15.09 -3.19 35.38
N ARG A 784 -14.45 -2.80 36.48
CA ARG A 784 -13.31 -1.86 36.42
C ARG A 784 -12.08 -2.50 35.80
N SER A 785 -11.33 -1.70 35.05
CA SER A 785 -10.02 -2.07 34.50
C SER A 785 -8.89 -2.17 35.53
N THR A 786 -9.13 -1.76 36.78
CA THR A 786 -8.17 -1.82 37.89
C THR A 786 -8.88 -2.18 39.20
N SER A 787 -8.42 -3.21 39.93
CA SER A 787 -8.83 -3.50 41.32
C SER A 787 -10.35 -3.53 41.62
N ASP A 788 -11.16 -4.15 40.76
CA ASP A 788 -12.59 -4.45 41.04
C ASP A 788 -12.71 -5.63 42.04
N PRO A 789 -13.45 -5.52 43.15
CA PRO A 789 -13.61 -6.65 44.08
C PRO A 789 -14.45 -7.79 43.50
N ARG A 790 -15.14 -7.59 42.36
CA ARG A 790 -15.89 -8.64 41.64
C ARG A 790 -14.98 -9.48 40.72
N ALA A 791 -13.74 -9.04 40.49
CA ALA A 791 -12.74 -9.74 39.69
C ALA A 791 -12.43 -11.14 40.26
N GLY A 792 -12.40 -12.15 39.40
CA GLY A 792 -12.11 -13.54 39.77
C GLY A 792 -13.21 -14.25 40.58
N LYS A 793 -14.33 -13.58 40.89
CA LYS A 793 -15.48 -14.15 41.62
C LYS A 793 -16.63 -14.61 40.70
N GLY A 794 -16.37 -14.74 39.40
CA GLY A 794 -17.37 -15.11 38.39
C GLY A 794 -18.29 -13.97 37.91
N GLN A 795 -18.14 -12.76 38.45
CA GLN A 795 -18.85 -11.56 37.99
C GLN A 795 -17.99 -10.66 37.08
N CYS A 796 -16.68 -10.61 37.30
CA CYS A 796 -15.70 -9.95 36.43
C CYS A 796 -14.46 -10.85 36.21
N PRO A 797 -13.73 -10.71 35.08
CA PRO A 797 -12.47 -11.41 34.84
C PRO A 797 -11.42 -11.15 35.93
N ALA A 798 -10.42 -12.03 36.04
CA ALA A 798 -9.30 -11.85 36.97
C ALA A 798 -8.19 -10.97 36.35
N TYR A 799 -7.37 -10.30 37.16
CA TYR A 799 -6.21 -9.54 36.67
C TYR A 799 -4.98 -10.45 36.49
N CYS A 800 -4.19 -10.20 35.44
CA CYS A 800 -2.91 -10.91 35.22
C CYS A 800 -1.87 -10.50 36.26
N THR A 801 -1.17 -11.45 36.89
CA THR A 801 -0.30 -11.18 38.07
C THR A 801 1.20 -11.21 37.80
N GLY A 802 1.64 -11.63 36.61
CA GLY A 802 3.06 -11.64 36.21
C GLY A 802 3.31 -12.38 34.90
N PRO A 803 4.56 -12.36 34.39
CA PRO A 803 4.94 -12.93 33.09
C PRO A 803 4.82 -14.46 33.01
N ASP A 804 4.81 -15.15 34.16
CA ASP A 804 4.57 -16.61 34.21
C ASP A 804 3.07 -16.99 34.11
N ILE A 805 2.15 -16.02 34.24
CA ILE A 805 0.68 -16.26 34.22
C ILE A 805 -0.12 -15.20 33.42
N PRO A 806 0.20 -14.91 32.15
CA PRO A 806 -0.71 -14.20 31.26
C PRO A 806 -1.50 -15.18 30.38
N THR A 807 -2.57 -15.77 30.91
CA THR A 807 -3.52 -16.58 30.09
C THR A 807 -4.49 -15.67 29.34
N SER A 808 -5.23 -16.21 28.36
CA SER A 808 -6.34 -15.52 27.70
C SER A 808 -7.34 -14.90 28.68
N ASP A 809 -7.53 -15.56 29.81
CA ASP A 809 -8.67 -15.44 30.73
C ASP A 809 -8.47 -14.34 31.78
N CYS A 810 -7.25 -13.77 31.83
CA CYS A 810 -6.93 -12.62 32.66
C CYS A 810 -6.92 -11.31 31.84
N VAL A 811 -7.33 -10.22 32.47
CA VAL A 811 -7.22 -8.86 31.94
C VAL A 811 -5.97 -8.18 32.48
N CYS A 812 -5.28 -7.41 31.63
CA CYS A 812 -4.17 -6.58 32.09
C CYS A 812 -4.73 -5.43 32.95
N ASP A 813 -4.20 -5.26 34.17
CA ASP A 813 -4.56 -4.13 35.03
C ASP A 813 -4.12 -2.83 34.35
N SER A 814 -5.05 -1.91 34.09
CA SER A 814 -4.75 -0.61 33.46
C SER A 814 -3.92 0.33 34.34
N ASN A 815 -3.67 0.00 35.61
CA ASN A 815 -2.81 0.75 36.51
C ASN A 815 -1.33 0.66 36.07
N PRO A 816 -0.66 1.79 35.69
CA PRO A 816 0.76 1.79 35.33
C PRO A 816 1.69 1.30 36.44
N SER A 817 1.22 1.35 37.70
CA SER A 817 1.94 0.92 38.91
C SER A 817 1.52 -0.47 39.40
N ALA A 818 0.80 -1.26 38.60
CA ALA A 818 0.52 -2.66 38.90
C ALA A 818 1.83 -3.47 38.95
N GLN A 819 1.84 -4.59 39.69
CA GLN A 819 2.97 -5.52 39.75
C GLN A 819 3.38 -6.06 38.37
N TYR A 820 2.44 -6.04 37.41
CA TYR A 820 2.65 -6.40 36.01
C TYR A 820 2.07 -5.27 35.13
N PRO A 821 2.88 -4.27 34.73
CA PRO A 821 2.39 -3.04 34.12
C PRO A 821 1.67 -3.27 32.77
N PRO A 822 0.64 -2.47 32.41
CA PRO A 822 -0.25 -2.75 31.28
C PRO A 822 0.44 -2.90 29.93
N GLN A 823 1.48 -2.10 29.61
CA GLN A 823 2.22 -2.23 28.35
C GLN A 823 3.05 -3.52 28.29
N LEU A 824 3.65 -3.92 29.41
CA LEU A 824 4.41 -5.17 29.52
C LEU A 824 3.47 -6.38 29.50
N CYS A 825 2.35 -6.29 30.22
CA CYS A 825 1.28 -7.28 30.13
C CYS A 825 0.73 -7.43 28.70
N GLN A 826 0.57 -6.33 27.95
CA GLN A 826 0.12 -6.39 26.56
C GLN A 826 1.17 -6.92 25.56
N SER A 827 2.48 -6.72 25.80
CA SER A 827 3.52 -7.35 24.98
C SER A 827 3.65 -8.85 25.27
N ASP A 828 3.50 -9.23 26.52
CA ASP A 828 3.85 -10.56 27.02
C ASP A 828 2.64 -11.51 27.06
N LYS A 829 1.39 -10.98 26.99
CA LYS A 829 0.15 -11.76 26.92
C LYS A 829 -0.01 -12.43 25.55
N ASN A 830 0.69 -13.54 25.43
CA ASN A 830 0.48 -14.57 24.43
C ASN A 830 -0.88 -15.25 24.66
N CYS A 831 -1.58 -15.63 23.59
CA CYS A 831 -2.81 -16.39 23.73
C CYS A 831 -2.54 -17.80 24.30
N THR A 832 -3.41 -18.26 25.21
CA THR A 832 -3.41 -19.63 25.75
C THR A 832 -4.63 -20.45 25.35
N THR A 833 -5.66 -19.80 24.79
CA THR A 833 -6.82 -20.45 24.19
C THR A 833 -6.37 -21.25 22.97
N GLN A 834 -6.88 -22.46 22.81
CA GLN A 834 -6.55 -23.32 21.67
C GLN A 834 -7.03 -22.69 20.36
N SER A 835 -6.22 -22.82 19.32
CA SER A 835 -6.54 -22.42 17.95
C SER A 835 -7.88 -22.99 17.49
N GLY A 836 -8.70 -22.16 16.85
CA GLY A 836 -10.10 -22.47 16.52
C GLY A 836 -11.14 -21.97 17.53
N SER A 837 -10.71 -21.51 18.72
CA SER A 837 -11.55 -20.71 19.62
C SER A 837 -11.59 -19.24 19.16
N SER A 838 -12.46 -18.42 19.77
CA SER A 838 -12.45 -16.96 19.60
C SER A 838 -12.09 -16.23 20.91
N VAL A 839 -11.50 -15.04 20.77
CA VAL A 839 -11.20 -14.09 21.85
C VAL A 839 -11.64 -12.68 21.41
N PRO A 840 -11.82 -11.71 22.34
CA PRO A 840 -12.04 -10.32 21.96
C PRO A 840 -10.89 -9.78 21.10
N GLN A 841 -11.21 -8.90 20.16
CA GLN A 841 -10.23 -8.35 19.20
C GLN A 841 -9.01 -7.74 19.91
N ASP A 842 -7.81 -8.09 19.44
CA ASP A 842 -6.50 -7.66 19.95
C ASP A 842 -6.20 -8.01 21.43
N SER A 843 -7.00 -8.88 22.08
CA SER A 843 -6.92 -9.11 23.54
C SER A 843 -5.79 -10.03 24.03
N CYS A 844 -5.06 -10.68 23.11
CA CYS A 844 -3.81 -11.41 23.33
C CYS A 844 -3.04 -11.53 22.02
N SER A 845 -1.71 -11.67 22.08
CA SER A 845 -0.86 -11.88 20.89
C SER A 845 -0.91 -13.33 20.42
N CYS A 846 -1.13 -13.56 19.13
CA CYS A 846 -1.13 -14.89 18.51
C CYS A 846 0.24 -15.56 18.64
N THR A 847 0.28 -16.87 18.80
CA THR A 847 1.53 -17.66 18.78
C THR A 847 1.40 -18.88 17.89
N ILE A 848 2.53 -19.47 17.46
CA ILE A 848 2.55 -20.72 16.67
C ILE A 848 1.81 -21.90 17.34
N LYS A 849 1.56 -21.87 18.65
CA LYS A 849 0.81 -22.91 19.39
C LYS A 849 -0.67 -22.57 19.59
N ASN A 850 -1.00 -21.29 19.70
CA ASN A 850 -2.32 -20.78 20.10
C ASN A 850 -2.64 -19.53 19.29
N TYR A 851 -3.56 -19.66 18.34
CA TYR A 851 -4.03 -18.61 17.45
C TYR A 851 -5.57 -18.60 17.37
N PRO A 852 -6.27 -18.18 18.44
CA PRO A 852 -7.72 -18.01 18.42
C PRO A 852 -8.14 -16.82 17.54
N SER A 853 -9.32 -16.89 16.93
CA SER A 853 -9.89 -15.78 16.15
C SER A 853 -10.01 -14.52 17.01
N GLY A 854 -9.53 -13.39 16.51
CA GLY A 854 -9.46 -12.12 17.24
C GLY A 854 -8.15 -11.86 17.99
N CYS A 855 -7.16 -12.77 17.95
CA CYS A 855 -5.83 -12.48 18.50
C CYS A 855 -5.05 -11.44 17.66
N LYS A 856 -4.14 -10.73 18.32
CA LYS A 856 -3.26 -9.73 17.71
C LYS A 856 -2.07 -10.38 17.02
N CYS A 857 -1.85 -10.05 15.76
CA CYS A 857 -0.72 -10.60 14.99
C CYS A 857 0.65 -10.11 15.52
N PRO A 858 1.66 -11.01 15.64
CA PRO A 858 3.01 -10.65 16.05
C PRO A 858 3.61 -9.51 15.22
N THR A 859 4.34 -8.61 15.88
CA THR A 859 5.04 -7.49 15.22
C THR A 859 6.36 -7.94 14.60
N ASN A 860 7.06 -8.91 15.18
CA ASN A 860 8.24 -9.54 14.58
C ASN A 860 7.82 -10.55 13.50
N SER A 861 8.27 -10.36 12.25
CA SER A 861 7.89 -11.21 11.11
C SER A 861 8.21 -12.69 11.36
N SER A 862 9.31 -13.03 12.04
CA SER A 862 9.71 -14.43 12.27
C SER A 862 8.73 -15.23 13.13
N GLN A 863 7.85 -14.55 13.88
CA GLN A 863 6.82 -15.18 14.72
C GLN A 863 5.53 -15.50 13.96
N LEU A 864 5.39 -15.07 12.69
CA LEU A 864 4.26 -15.43 11.82
C LEU A 864 4.37 -16.86 11.25
N ILE A 865 5.56 -17.46 11.29
CA ILE A 865 5.80 -18.81 10.77
C ILE A 865 4.93 -19.80 11.55
N GLY A 866 4.02 -20.48 10.84
CA GLY A 866 3.06 -21.42 11.43
C GLY A 866 1.78 -20.81 12.01
N ILE A 867 1.54 -19.50 11.85
CA ILE A 867 0.24 -18.87 12.10
C ILE A 867 -0.54 -18.78 10.77
N PRO A 868 -1.77 -19.34 10.68
CA PRO A 868 -2.55 -19.34 9.45
C PRO A 868 -2.94 -17.94 8.95
N LEU A 869 -3.10 -17.82 7.63
CA LEU A 869 -3.48 -16.57 6.96
C LEU A 869 -4.82 -16.00 7.46
N GLN A 870 -5.80 -16.88 7.69
CA GLN A 870 -7.14 -16.52 8.19
C GLN A 870 -7.15 -15.96 9.63
N ILE A 871 -5.99 -15.93 10.30
CA ILE A 871 -5.78 -15.23 11.58
C ILE A 871 -4.84 -14.04 11.41
N CYS A 872 -3.81 -14.17 10.55
CA CYS A 872 -2.84 -13.11 10.28
C CYS A 872 -2.49 -13.03 8.79
N ASP A 873 -2.98 -11.97 8.13
CA ASP A 873 -2.73 -11.66 6.72
C ASP A 873 -1.23 -11.57 6.37
N CYS A 874 -0.94 -11.67 5.08
CA CYS A 874 0.40 -11.53 4.52
C CYS A 874 0.91 -10.09 4.61
N ARG A 875 2.18 -9.91 5.01
CA ARG A 875 2.82 -8.58 4.99
C ARG A 875 3.25 -8.18 3.57
N THR A 876 3.09 -6.90 3.27
CA THR A 876 3.52 -6.25 2.01
C THR A 876 5.04 -6.24 1.80
N SER A 877 5.83 -6.52 2.85
CA SER A 877 7.28 -6.67 2.78
C SER A 877 7.77 -7.60 3.90
N GLY A 878 8.80 -8.40 3.64
CA GLY A 878 9.52 -9.17 4.66
C GLY A 878 8.69 -10.19 5.45
N ASP A 879 7.63 -10.76 4.88
CA ASP A 879 6.92 -11.91 5.46
C ASP A 879 7.72 -13.21 5.21
N PRO A 880 8.16 -13.96 6.24
CA PRO A 880 8.87 -15.22 6.03
C PRO A 880 7.97 -16.35 5.50
N ARG A 881 6.67 -16.10 5.32
CA ARG A 881 5.73 -17.01 4.63
C ARG A 881 5.67 -16.75 3.12
N ALA A 882 6.30 -15.69 2.61
CA ALA A 882 6.30 -15.33 1.18
C ALA A 882 6.99 -16.41 0.33
N GLY A 883 6.42 -16.69 -0.85
CA GLY A 883 6.83 -17.83 -1.70
C GLY A 883 6.40 -19.19 -1.14
N GLY A 884 5.46 -19.22 -0.19
CA GLY A 884 4.99 -20.42 0.49
C GLY A 884 3.49 -20.36 0.75
N ALA A 885 3.09 -19.85 1.91
CA ALA A 885 1.68 -19.58 2.23
C ALA A 885 1.26 -18.18 1.77
N CYS A 886 2.17 -17.22 1.77
CA CYS A 886 1.98 -15.91 1.15
C CYS A 886 2.54 -15.91 -0.28
N PRO A 887 2.01 -15.06 -1.18
CA PRO A 887 2.57 -14.86 -2.52
C PRO A 887 4.07 -14.59 -2.49
N ALA A 888 4.78 -15.00 -3.56
CA ALA A 888 6.18 -14.63 -3.73
C ALA A 888 6.31 -13.13 -4.00
N TYR A 889 7.34 -12.48 -3.46
CA TYR A 889 7.69 -11.13 -3.90
C TYR A 889 8.24 -11.19 -5.33
N CYS A 890 7.85 -10.22 -6.17
CA CYS A 890 8.27 -10.18 -7.56
C CYS A 890 9.79 -9.95 -7.69
N VAL A 891 10.39 -10.55 -8.71
CA VAL A 891 11.82 -10.38 -9.05
C VAL A 891 11.92 -9.76 -10.44
N LYS A 892 12.78 -8.76 -10.60
CA LYS A 892 12.99 -8.06 -11.87
C LYS A 892 13.44 -9.03 -12.96
N GLY A 893 12.79 -9.02 -14.12
CA GLY A 893 13.01 -9.98 -15.20
C GLY A 893 12.33 -11.35 -15.04
N TYR A 894 11.75 -11.66 -13.87
CA TYR A 894 10.97 -12.88 -13.60
C TYR A 894 9.58 -12.55 -13.01
N THR A 895 9.06 -11.37 -13.32
CA THR A 895 7.76 -10.89 -12.85
C THR A 895 6.63 -11.60 -13.59
N ASN A 896 5.50 -11.77 -12.91
CA ASN A 896 4.30 -12.45 -13.41
C ASN A 896 3.06 -11.94 -12.67
N ALA A 897 1.87 -12.32 -13.15
CA ALA A 897 0.60 -11.85 -12.58
C ALA A 897 0.40 -12.13 -11.08
N TYR A 898 1.03 -13.19 -10.55
CA TYR A 898 0.74 -13.75 -9.22
C TYR A 898 1.72 -13.34 -8.12
N CYS A 899 2.83 -12.69 -8.46
CA CYS A 899 3.77 -12.16 -7.47
C CYS A 899 3.30 -10.80 -6.92
N VAL A 900 3.79 -10.43 -5.73
CA VAL A 900 3.49 -9.15 -5.06
C VAL A 900 4.71 -8.23 -5.09
N CYS A 901 4.52 -6.95 -5.37
CA CYS A 901 5.61 -5.98 -5.38
C CYS A 901 5.98 -5.56 -3.94
N ASP A 902 7.19 -5.92 -3.50
CA ASP A 902 7.68 -5.59 -2.15
C ASP A 902 7.90 -4.07 -2.00
N THR A 903 7.20 -3.46 -1.05
CA THR A 903 7.23 -2.01 -0.79
C THR A 903 8.56 -1.50 -0.23
N ASN A 904 9.44 -2.40 0.24
CA ASN A 904 10.77 -2.09 0.78
C ASN A 904 11.93 -2.60 -0.10
N SER A 905 11.64 -3.12 -1.30
CA SER A 905 12.67 -3.59 -2.25
C SER A 905 13.48 -2.43 -2.84
N SER A 906 14.78 -2.42 -2.56
CA SER A 906 15.73 -1.42 -3.09
C SER A 906 16.27 -1.76 -4.48
N SER A 907 16.23 -3.03 -4.89
CA SER A 907 16.71 -3.51 -6.20
C SER A 907 15.60 -3.55 -7.26
N TYR A 908 14.34 -3.63 -6.83
CA TYR A 908 13.16 -3.63 -7.69
C TYR A 908 12.01 -2.94 -6.96
N PRO A 909 11.98 -1.59 -6.93
CA PRO A 909 10.99 -0.84 -6.16
C PRO A 909 9.58 -1.05 -6.69
N SER A 910 8.59 -0.97 -5.79
CA SER A 910 7.20 -1.32 -6.09
C SER A 910 6.60 -0.57 -7.28
N GLU A 911 6.92 0.72 -7.48
CA GLU A 911 6.42 1.50 -8.62
C GLU A 911 6.87 0.92 -9.98
N TYR A 912 8.13 0.49 -10.10
CA TYR A 912 8.61 -0.15 -11.33
C TYR A 912 8.04 -1.57 -11.47
N CYS A 913 7.87 -2.27 -10.35
CA CYS A 913 7.34 -3.62 -10.33
C CYS A 913 5.88 -3.69 -10.78
N GLU A 914 5.01 -2.77 -10.33
CA GLU A 914 3.62 -2.74 -10.78
C GLU A 914 3.50 -2.30 -12.26
N LYS A 915 4.41 -1.45 -12.77
CA LYS A 915 4.51 -1.13 -14.21
C LYS A 915 4.91 -2.34 -15.05
N ASP A 916 6.02 -3.00 -14.70
CA ASP A 916 6.47 -4.24 -15.36
C ASP A 916 5.37 -5.34 -15.31
N LYS A 917 4.54 -5.35 -14.27
CA LYS A 917 3.41 -6.27 -14.10
C LYS A 917 2.19 -5.89 -14.96
N LEU A 918 1.87 -4.60 -15.10
CA LEU A 918 0.85 -4.12 -16.05
C LEU A 918 1.20 -4.48 -17.50
N CYS A 919 2.48 -4.47 -17.88
CA CYS A 919 2.95 -4.98 -19.18
C CYS A 919 2.65 -6.48 -19.41
N ILE A 920 2.32 -7.24 -18.36
CA ILE A 920 1.99 -8.67 -18.43
C ILE A 920 0.48 -8.90 -18.30
N THR A 921 -0.22 -8.16 -17.44
CA THR A 921 -1.64 -8.39 -17.14
C THR A 921 -2.62 -7.53 -17.94
N ASP A 922 -2.18 -6.36 -18.43
CA ASP A 922 -3.06 -5.35 -19.05
C ASP A 922 -2.35 -4.59 -20.19
N LEU A 923 -1.58 -5.33 -21.00
CA LEU A 923 -0.70 -4.76 -22.03
C LEU A 923 -1.42 -3.82 -23.02
N ILE A 924 -2.70 -4.07 -23.31
CA ILE A 924 -3.50 -3.33 -24.30
C ILE A 924 -3.59 -1.84 -23.97
N HIS A 925 -3.73 -1.49 -22.68
CA HIS A 925 -3.89 -0.10 -22.24
C HIS A 925 -2.57 0.63 -21.98
N GLN A 926 -1.42 -0.05 -22.12
CA GLN A 926 -0.12 0.53 -21.80
C GLN A 926 0.50 1.25 -22.99
N THR A 927 1.08 2.42 -22.75
CA THR A 927 1.77 3.18 -23.80
C THR A 927 3.05 2.47 -24.23
N LYS A 928 3.58 2.83 -25.41
CA LYS A 928 4.90 2.39 -25.88
C LYS A 928 6.07 2.84 -24.98
N ALA A 929 5.87 3.87 -24.15
CA ALA A 929 6.89 4.36 -23.21
C ALA A 929 6.91 3.55 -21.91
N ASP A 930 5.75 3.10 -21.44
CA ASP A 930 5.63 2.27 -20.23
C ASP A 930 5.92 0.79 -20.52
N CYS A 931 5.39 0.27 -21.64
CA CYS A 931 5.56 -1.13 -22.05
C CYS A 931 5.99 -1.21 -23.53
N PRO A 932 7.24 -1.63 -23.82
CA PRO A 932 7.73 -1.81 -25.19
C PRO A 932 6.84 -2.72 -26.04
N CYS A 933 6.87 -2.54 -27.36
CA CYS A 933 6.12 -3.38 -28.30
C CYS A 933 6.73 -4.78 -28.39
N LEU A 934 5.91 -5.82 -28.29
CA LEU A 934 6.36 -7.21 -28.43
C LEU A 934 6.69 -7.53 -29.90
N MET A 935 7.72 -8.36 -30.12
CA MET A 935 8.11 -8.80 -31.46
C MET A 935 7.21 -9.90 -32.04
N LYS A 936 6.16 -10.31 -31.31
CA LYS A 936 5.17 -11.30 -31.73
C LYS A 936 3.83 -11.04 -31.04
N GLY A 937 2.74 -11.03 -31.79
CA GLY A 937 1.37 -11.01 -31.23
C GLY A 937 1.04 -9.87 -30.25
N ASP A 938 1.69 -8.71 -30.33
CA ASP A 938 1.30 -7.54 -29.52
C ASP A 938 -0.11 -7.08 -29.93
N PRO A 939 -1.09 -7.06 -29.01
CA PRO A 939 -2.46 -6.68 -29.33
C PRO A 939 -2.61 -5.20 -29.72
N ARG A 940 -1.58 -4.37 -29.51
CA ARG A 940 -1.53 -2.95 -29.91
C ARG A 940 -0.93 -2.73 -31.31
N ALA A 941 -0.52 -3.79 -32.01
CA ALA A 941 0.14 -3.70 -33.31
C ALA A 941 -0.83 -3.21 -34.40
N GLY A 942 -0.48 -2.07 -35.02
CA GLY A 942 -1.31 -1.34 -35.98
C GLY A 942 -1.89 -0.03 -35.44
N ASP A 943 -1.74 0.26 -34.14
CA ASP A 943 -2.28 1.47 -33.49
C ASP A 943 -1.21 2.15 -32.60
N VAL A 944 -1.06 1.74 -31.33
CA VAL A 944 0.00 2.26 -30.42
C VAL A 944 1.39 1.69 -30.76
N CYS A 945 1.43 0.47 -31.29
CA CYS A 945 2.65 -0.18 -31.79
C CYS A 945 2.59 -0.31 -33.32
N PRO A 946 3.72 -0.24 -34.05
CA PRO A 946 3.72 -0.50 -35.49
C PRO A 946 3.10 -1.85 -35.85
N SER A 947 2.41 -1.92 -36.99
CA SER A 947 1.85 -3.18 -37.51
C SER A 947 2.94 -4.18 -37.87
N TYR A 948 2.62 -5.48 -37.83
CA TYR A 948 3.52 -6.50 -38.34
C TYR A 948 3.57 -6.47 -39.88
N CYS A 949 4.76 -6.65 -40.46
CA CYS A 949 4.91 -6.79 -41.90
C CYS A 949 4.35 -8.16 -42.33
N ILE A 950 3.25 -8.19 -43.08
CA ILE A 950 2.54 -9.44 -43.43
C ILE A 950 3.16 -10.13 -44.66
N SER A 951 3.64 -9.34 -45.62
CA SER A 951 4.19 -9.82 -46.89
C SER A 951 5.23 -8.84 -47.46
N LYS A 952 6.04 -9.29 -48.44
CA LYS A 952 6.98 -8.42 -49.16
C LYS A 952 6.29 -7.32 -49.98
N SER A 953 5.05 -7.57 -50.43
CA SER A 953 4.23 -6.60 -51.18
C SER A 953 3.62 -5.49 -50.30
N GLU A 954 3.56 -5.71 -48.98
CA GLU A 954 3.03 -4.76 -47.98
C GLU A 954 4.15 -4.19 -47.09
N LEU A 955 5.41 -4.39 -47.45
CA LEU A 955 6.56 -4.01 -46.66
C LEU A 955 6.77 -2.49 -46.67
N THR A 956 6.55 -1.85 -45.52
CA THR A 956 6.88 -0.43 -45.29
C THR A 956 8.14 -0.29 -44.43
N ILE A 957 8.71 0.92 -44.36
CA ILE A 957 9.80 1.20 -43.43
C ILE A 957 9.34 1.18 -41.96
N GLU A 958 8.03 1.28 -41.70
CA GLU A 958 7.43 1.46 -40.38
C GLU A 958 7.01 0.13 -39.73
N CYS A 959 6.49 -0.83 -40.50
CA CYS A 959 6.04 -2.13 -39.97
C CYS A 959 7.18 -2.93 -39.31
N MET A 960 6.88 -3.84 -38.39
CA MET A 960 7.87 -4.68 -37.70
C MET A 960 7.86 -6.14 -38.19
N CYS A 961 9.03 -6.77 -38.24
CA CYS A 961 9.17 -8.16 -38.68
C CYS A 961 8.84 -9.12 -37.52
N GLU A 962 7.81 -9.96 -37.69
CA GLU A 962 7.29 -10.80 -36.60
C GLU A 962 8.17 -12.03 -36.31
N LEU A 963 8.50 -12.25 -35.04
CA LEU A 963 9.32 -13.35 -34.57
C LEU A 963 8.58 -14.70 -34.70
N GLY A 964 8.98 -15.46 -35.71
CA GLY A 964 8.41 -16.76 -36.04
C GLY A 964 7.09 -16.70 -36.80
N SER A 965 6.89 -15.68 -37.67
CA SER A 965 5.87 -15.73 -38.72
C SER A 965 6.12 -16.88 -39.70
N SER A 966 5.05 -17.58 -40.08
CA SER A 966 5.09 -18.66 -41.08
C SER A 966 4.86 -18.18 -42.51
N SER A 967 4.25 -17.00 -42.71
CA SER A 967 4.00 -16.42 -44.03
C SER A 967 5.17 -15.58 -44.54
N TYR A 968 5.85 -14.87 -43.64
CA TYR A 968 6.95 -13.98 -43.97
C TYR A 968 8.02 -14.01 -42.87
N PRO A 969 8.91 -15.02 -42.88
CA PRO A 969 9.87 -15.27 -41.80
C PRO A 969 10.74 -14.04 -41.50
N GLN A 970 11.00 -13.79 -40.22
CA GLN A 970 11.71 -12.61 -39.71
C GLN A 970 12.99 -12.27 -40.51
N ALA A 971 13.91 -13.22 -40.66
CA ALA A 971 15.18 -13.04 -41.40
C ALA A 971 15.00 -12.83 -42.92
N GLN A 972 13.82 -13.10 -43.48
CA GLN A 972 13.47 -12.68 -44.84
C GLN A 972 12.94 -11.25 -44.85
N CYS A 973 12.00 -10.94 -43.95
CA CYS A 973 11.44 -9.60 -43.77
C CYS A 973 12.54 -8.55 -43.51
N GLU A 974 13.48 -8.81 -42.60
CA GLU A 974 14.57 -7.89 -42.24
C GLU A 974 15.50 -7.62 -43.43
N ARG A 975 15.86 -8.66 -44.22
CA ARG A 975 16.67 -8.49 -45.44
C ARG A 975 15.93 -7.70 -46.50
N ASP A 976 14.66 -8.01 -46.75
CA ASP A 976 13.84 -7.26 -47.69
C ASP A 976 13.65 -5.79 -47.25
N LYS A 977 13.65 -5.52 -45.94
CA LYS A 977 13.59 -4.15 -45.39
C LYS A 977 14.90 -3.39 -45.59
N LEU A 978 16.06 -4.04 -45.45
CA LEU A 978 17.37 -3.47 -45.79
C LEU A 978 17.44 -3.06 -47.27
N CYS A 979 16.78 -3.81 -48.17
CA CYS A 979 16.66 -3.43 -49.59
C CYS A 979 15.83 -2.15 -49.84
N ILE A 980 15.03 -1.69 -48.86
CA ILE A 980 14.31 -0.41 -48.93
C ILE A 980 15.13 0.71 -48.29
N VAL A 981 15.71 0.50 -47.10
CA VAL A 981 16.34 1.58 -46.33
C VAL A 981 17.81 1.84 -46.66
N ASP A 982 18.55 0.85 -47.18
CA ASP A 982 20.01 0.92 -47.35
C ASP A 982 20.52 0.18 -48.61
N LEU A 983 19.79 0.30 -49.72
CA LEU A 983 20.06 -0.47 -50.95
C LEU A 983 21.51 -0.34 -51.46
N ILE A 984 22.16 0.81 -51.26
CA ILE A 984 23.52 1.08 -51.77
C ILE A 984 24.63 0.24 -51.12
N HIS A 985 24.44 -0.25 -49.89
CA HIS A 985 25.42 -1.12 -49.23
C HIS A 985 25.08 -2.62 -49.35
N GLN A 986 23.97 -2.98 -50.02
CA GLN A 986 23.54 -4.37 -50.16
C GLN A 986 24.04 -5.00 -51.47
N SER A 987 24.58 -6.22 -51.36
CA SER A 987 25.01 -7.02 -52.51
C SER A 987 23.82 -7.41 -53.40
N THR A 988 24.12 -7.78 -54.65
CA THR A 988 23.13 -8.31 -55.61
C THR A 988 22.53 -9.66 -55.17
N SER A 989 23.19 -10.39 -54.26
CA SER A 989 22.68 -11.61 -53.64
C SER A 989 21.66 -11.34 -52.52
N ASN A 990 21.78 -10.22 -51.82
CA ASN A 990 20.85 -9.82 -50.76
C ASN A 990 19.64 -9.07 -51.33
N CYS A 991 19.92 -8.12 -52.22
CA CYS A 991 18.94 -7.25 -52.85
C CYS A 991 19.14 -7.27 -54.37
N PRO A 992 18.24 -7.90 -55.15
CA PRO A 992 18.30 -7.88 -56.62
C PRO A 992 18.40 -6.45 -57.17
N CYS A 993 18.95 -6.31 -58.37
CA CYS A 993 19.04 -5.00 -59.02
C CYS A 993 17.67 -4.51 -59.50
N LEU A 994 17.39 -3.22 -59.29
CA LEU A 994 16.22 -2.55 -59.84
C LEU A 994 16.33 -2.48 -61.37
N ALA A 995 15.22 -2.70 -62.07
CA ALA A 995 15.20 -2.70 -63.53
C ALA A 995 15.38 -1.31 -64.18
N VAL A 996 15.28 -0.25 -63.37
CA VAL A 996 15.45 1.16 -63.72
C VAL A 996 16.09 1.86 -62.52
N ASP A 997 17.07 2.75 -62.77
CA ASP A 997 17.69 3.67 -61.81
C ASP A 997 18.18 3.04 -60.47
N ASP A 998 18.78 1.84 -60.50
CA ASP A 998 19.42 1.26 -59.31
C ASP A 998 20.61 2.12 -58.83
N PRO A 999 20.60 2.62 -57.58
CA PRO A 999 21.62 3.56 -57.10
C PRO A 999 23.01 2.94 -56.91
N ARG A 1000 23.17 1.61 -57.03
CA ARG A 1000 24.48 0.93 -57.05
C ARG A 1000 25.19 1.01 -58.41
N GLY A 1001 24.46 1.36 -59.48
CA GLY A 1001 25.00 1.57 -60.81
C GLY A 1001 25.30 0.31 -61.64
N GLU A 1002 25.49 0.52 -62.95
CA GLU A 1002 25.69 -0.55 -63.96
C GLU A 1002 26.81 -1.53 -63.62
N SER A 1003 27.92 -1.06 -63.03
CA SER A 1003 29.12 -1.87 -62.72
C SER A 1003 28.89 -2.96 -61.66
N VAL A 1004 27.87 -2.81 -60.81
CA VAL A 1004 27.47 -3.81 -59.81
C VAL A 1004 26.42 -4.76 -60.39
N CYS A 1005 25.55 -4.25 -61.27
CA CYS A 1005 24.39 -4.99 -61.79
C CYS A 1005 24.62 -5.73 -63.11
N LYS A 1006 25.75 -5.51 -63.80
CA LYS A 1006 26.09 -6.20 -65.07
C LYS A 1006 27.51 -6.78 -65.03
N GLN A 1007 27.64 -7.99 -64.51
CA GLN A 1007 28.79 -8.86 -64.76
C GLN A 1007 28.33 -10.22 -65.28
N THR A 1008 28.54 -10.47 -66.57
CA THR A 1008 28.39 -11.79 -67.21
C THR A 1008 29.32 -11.82 -68.43
N GLU A 1009 29.85 -13.01 -68.75
CA GLU A 1009 30.74 -13.31 -69.87
C GLU A 1009 32.15 -12.69 -69.88
N ILE A 1010 33.12 -13.44 -69.35
CA ILE A 1010 34.45 -13.61 -69.98
C ILE A 1010 34.76 -15.12 -70.05
N ASN A 1011 35.25 -15.58 -71.21
CA ASN A 1011 35.64 -16.99 -71.49
C ASN A 1011 37.19 -17.15 -71.38
N PRO A 1012 37.78 -18.37 -71.38
CA PRO A 1012 38.93 -18.64 -70.54
C PRO A 1012 40.26 -18.76 -71.30
N SER A 1013 41.29 -18.02 -70.88
CA SER A 1013 42.68 -18.20 -71.34
C SER A 1013 43.69 -17.69 -70.31
N ASP A 1014 44.56 -18.59 -69.87
CA ASP A 1014 45.81 -18.37 -69.10
C ASP A 1014 46.86 -17.55 -69.90
N PRO A 1015 48.01 -17.08 -69.34
CA PRO A 1015 48.67 -17.54 -68.09
C PRO A 1015 49.24 -16.46 -67.11
N ASP A 1016 49.56 -16.95 -65.88
CA ASP A 1016 50.77 -16.79 -65.02
C ASP A 1016 51.89 -15.76 -65.42
N PRO A 1017 52.78 -15.21 -64.53
CA PRO A 1017 53.11 -15.66 -63.15
C PRO A 1017 53.48 -14.58 -62.07
N THR A 1018 53.83 -15.06 -60.86
CA THR A 1018 54.91 -14.61 -59.90
C THR A 1018 54.58 -14.23 -58.44
N ASP A 1019 55.49 -14.70 -57.57
CA ASP A 1019 55.62 -14.70 -56.10
C ASP A 1019 56.94 -13.92 -55.73
N PRO A 1020 57.55 -13.88 -54.52
CA PRO A 1020 57.11 -14.02 -53.11
C PRO A 1020 57.58 -12.84 -52.19
N ILE A 1021 57.44 -12.94 -50.84
CA ILE A 1021 58.54 -12.90 -49.81
C ILE A 1021 58.04 -12.76 -48.34
N ILE A 1022 58.84 -13.32 -47.41
CA ILE A 1022 58.63 -13.58 -45.96
C ILE A 1022 59.64 -12.74 -45.12
N PRO A 1023 59.32 -12.24 -43.88
CA PRO A 1023 59.81 -12.90 -42.65
C PRO A 1023 58.99 -12.78 -41.32
N ASP A 1024 59.09 -13.84 -40.52
CA ASP A 1024 58.82 -13.95 -39.06
C ASP A 1024 60.11 -13.64 -38.24
N PRO A 1025 60.06 -13.38 -36.92
CA PRO A 1025 60.53 -14.42 -35.96
C PRO A 1025 59.80 -14.48 -34.60
N SER A 1026 59.20 -15.65 -34.27
CA SER A 1026 59.58 -16.59 -33.17
C SER A 1026 60.02 -16.01 -31.80
N GLU A 1027 59.63 -16.51 -30.61
CA GLU A 1027 59.34 -17.87 -30.08
C GLU A 1027 58.25 -17.79 -28.93
N LYS A 1028 57.88 -18.79 -28.08
CA LYS A 1028 58.34 -20.17 -27.76
C LYS A 1028 57.25 -20.99 -26.99
N ASP A 1029 57.56 -22.26 -26.71
CA ASP A 1029 56.82 -23.30 -25.92
C ASP A 1029 57.80 -24.00 -24.91
N PRO A 1030 57.48 -25.03 -24.07
CA PRO A 1030 56.27 -25.90 -23.94
C PRO A 1030 55.70 -25.95 -22.48
N GLU A 1031 54.85 -26.86 -21.93
CA GLU A 1031 54.57 -28.32 -22.09
C GLU A 1031 53.11 -28.76 -21.72
N THR A 1032 52.62 -29.79 -22.43
CA THR A 1032 51.70 -30.95 -22.11
C THR A 1032 50.91 -31.05 -20.78
N ASP A 1033 49.75 -31.73 -20.65
CA ASP A 1033 48.99 -32.75 -21.44
C ASP A 1033 47.45 -32.59 -21.23
N GLN A 1034 46.56 -32.88 -22.20
CA GLN A 1034 45.72 -34.11 -22.43
C GLN A 1034 44.81 -34.57 -21.24
N GLU A 1035 43.60 -35.12 -21.41
CA GLU A 1035 42.93 -35.77 -22.57
C GLU A 1035 41.52 -35.21 -22.91
N GLN A 1036 40.89 -35.72 -23.97
CA GLN A 1036 39.61 -35.31 -24.58
C GLN A 1036 38.51 -36.41 -24.49
N GLU A 1037 37.23 -36.00 -24.52
CA GLU A 1037 36.12 -36.37 -25.47
C GLU A 1037 35.98 -37.83 -26.01
N GLN A 1038 34.85 -38.34 -26.55
CA GLN A 1038 33.50 -37.81 -26.84
C GLN A 1038 32.46 -38.97 -26.96
N GLU A 1039 31.27 -38.66 -27.49
CA GLU A 1039 30.10 -39.54 -27.74
C GLU A 1039 30.32 -40.63 -28.81
N SER A 1040 29.42 -41.63 -28.88
CA SER A 1040 28.83 -42.11 -30.16
C SER A 1040 27.69 -43.14 -30.01
N GLU A 1041 26.64 -42.95 -30.84
CA GLU A 1041 25.62 -43.93 -31.24
C GLU A 1041 25.96 -44.54 -32.62
N PRO A 1042 25.18 -45.46 -33.22
CA PRO A 1042 24.40 -46.59 -32.67
C PRO A 1042 24.67 -47.90 -33.46
N LYS A 1043 23.96 -49.01 -33.15
CA LYS A 1043 23.64 -50.07 -34.14
C LYS A 1043 22.54 -51.06 -33.72
N GLN A 1044 22.15 -51.91 -34.67
CA GLN A 1044 20.97 -52.78 -34.77
C GLN A 1044 21.42 -54.27 -34.86
N ASP A 1045 20.53 -55.24 -34.55
CA ASP A 1045 20.31 -56.54 -35.27
C ASP A 1045 19.53 -57.60 -34.43
N ASP A 1046 18.33 -57.97 -34.93
CA ASP A 1046 17.53 -59.24 -35.00
C ASP A 1046 17.62 -60.47 -34.03
N GLU A 1047 16.42 -61.06 -33.78
CA GLU A 1047 16.01 -62.49 -33.55
C GLU A 1047 16.62 -63.32 -32.35
N ASP A 1048 16.01 -64.34 -31.72
CA ASP A 1048 14.92 -65.31 -32.07
C ASP A 1048 14.22 -65.95 -30.80
N GLU A 1049 13.28 -66.91 -30.97
CA GLU A 1049 12.43 -67.60 -29.95
C GLU A 1049 13.11 -68.59 -28.96
N GLN A 1050 12.54 -68.75 -27.74
CA GLN A 1050 12.10 -70.10 -27.25
C GLN A 1050 11.14 -70.20 -26.02
N LYS A 1051 9.87 -70.49 -26.34
CA LYS A 1051 8.89 -71.48 -25.77
C LYS A 1051 8.95 -72.00 -24.30
N LYS A 1052 7.78 -71.86 -23.64
CA LYS A 1052 7.03 -72.82 -22.76
C LYS A 1052 7.63 -73.35 -21.44
N GLU A 1053 6.81 -73.27 -20.37
CA GLU A 1053 6.04 -74.43 -19.87
C GLU A 1053 4.75 -74.00 -19.11
N GLU A 1054 3.85 -74.95 -18.80
CA GLU A 1054 2.49 -74.72 -18.27
C GLU A 1054 2.32 -75.23 -16.83
N SER A 1055 1.47 -74.57 -16.03
CA SER A 1055 0.82 -75.22 -14.88
C SER A 1055 -0.55 -74.59 -14.61
N SER A 1056 -1.53 -75.42 -14.26
CA SER A 1056 -2.95 -75.07 -14.22
C SER A 1056 -3.55 -75.15 -12.83
N SER A 1057 -4.40 -74.18 -12.49
CA SER A 1057 -5.43 -74.31 -11.45
C SER A 1057 -6.70 -73.57 -11.89
N THR A 1058 -7.84 -73.92 -11.31
CA THR A 1058 -9.19 -73.69 -11.91
C THR A 1058 -10.14 -73.06 -10.88
N ILE A 1059 -11.40 -72.77 -11.30
CA ILE A 1059 -12.59 -72.42 -10.46
C ILE A 1059 -12.70 -70.91 -10.15
N LEU A 1060 -13.85 -70.23 -10.29
CA LEU A 1060 -15.11 -70.46 -11.04
C LEU A 1060 -15.77 -69.08 -11.28
N ILE A 1061 -16.56 -68.92 -12.35
CA ILE A 1061 -17.37 -67.70 -12.59
C ILE A 1061 -18.85 -68.08 -12.72
N SER A 1062 -19.73 -67.30 -12.09
CA SER A 1062 -21.19 -67.41 -12.21
C SER A 1062 -21.78 -66.04 -12.60
N ILE A 1063 -22.33 -65.94 -13.81
CA ILE A 1063 -23.08 -64.77 -14.29
C ILE A 1063 -24.53 -65.19 -14.49
N ILE A 1064 -25.48 -64.41 -13.97
CA ILE A 1064 -26.90 -64.52 -14.31
C ILE A 1064 -27.42 -63.12 -14.67
N ILE A 1065 -27.92 -62.98 -15.90
CA ILE A 1065 -28.61 -61.78 -16.39
C ILE A 1065 -29.96 -62.23 -16.97
N PRO A 1066 -31.08 -61.62 -16.56
CA PRO A 1066 -32.29 -61.57 -17.37
C PRO A 1066 -32.55 -60.13 -17.86
N VAL A 1067 -32.58 -59.94 -19.18
CA VAL A 1067 -33.04 -58.71 -19.83
C VAL A 1067 -34.57 -58.76 -19.96
N ILE A 1068 -35.29 -57.64 -19.74
CA ILE A 1068 -36.53 -57.30 -20.47
C ILE A 1068 -36.96 -55.83 -20.26
N LYS A 1069 -37.79 -55.31 -21.16
CA LYS A 1069 -38.19 -53.91 -21.28
C LYS A 1069 -39.56 -53.57 -20.66
N LYS A 1070 -39.59 -52.47 -19.90
CA LYS A 1070 -40.55 -51.33 -19.99
C LYS A 1070 -42.04 -51.48 -19.58
N GLN A 1071 -42.41 -50.63 -18.61
CA GLN A 1071 -43.73 -50.01 -18.27
C GLN A 1071 -44.85 -50.76 -17.50
N GLU A 1072 -45.46 -49.97 -16.59
CA GLU A 1072 -46.89 -49.83 -16.22
C GLU A 1072 -47.53 -50.51 -14.97
N GLN A 1073 -48.14 -49.62 -14.15
CA GLN A 1073 -49.26 -49.74 -13.19
C GLN A 1073 -49.16 -50.57 -11.87
N ILE A 1074 -48.78 -49.86 -10.80
CA ILE A 1074 -49.64 -49.50 -9.63
C ILE A 1074 -50.38 -50.61 -8.82
N ASN A 1075 -50.03 -50.68 -7.52
CA ASN A 1075 -50.79 -51.16 -6.34
C ASN A 1075 -51.43 -52.57 -6.32
N GLN A 1076 -51.00 -53.41 -5.37
CA GLN A 1076 -51.77 -53.66 -4.13
C GLN A 1076 -50.97 -54.38 -3.02
N GLU A 1077 -51.39 -54.11 -1.77
CA GLU A 1077 -51.22 -54.83 -0.48
C GLU A 1077 -49.97 -55.73 -0.25
N ARG A 1078 -49.07 -55.38 0.66
CA ARG A 1078 -49.18 -55.42 2.16
C ARG A 1078 -49.06 -56.85 2.73
N GLU A 1079 -47.92 -57.11 3.37
CA GLU A 1079 -47.62 -58.11 4.41
C GLU A 1079 -48.30 -59.50 4.35
N ARG A 1080 -47.47 -60.56 4.33
CA ARG A 1080 -47.08 -61.26 5.59
C ARG A 1080 -46.14 -62.45 5.37
N GLU A 1081 -45.18 -62.59 6.29
CA GLU A 1081 -44.71 -63.86 6.92
C GLU A 1081 -44.07 -64.96 6.02
N LYS A 1082 -43.18 -65.85 6.48
CA LYS A 1082 -42.30 -65.92 7.68
C LYS A 1082 -41.25 -67.03 7.42
N GLY A 1083 -39.99 -66.76 7.76
CA GLY A 1083 -38.89 -67.74 7.68
C GLY A 1083 -38.35 -67.95 6.25
N TYR A 1084 -37.10 -68.34 6.06
CA TYR A 1084 -36.07 -68.69 7.06
C TYR A 1084 -34.96 -67.66 7.14
#